data_AF-A0A1W0A7G0-F1
#
_entry.id   AF-A0A1W0A7G0-F1
#
_cell.length_a   1.000
_cell.length_b   1.000
_cell.length_c   1.000
_cell.angle_alpha   90.00
_cell.angle_beta   90.00
_cell.angle_gamma   90.00
#
_symmetry.space_group_name_H-M   'P 1'
#
loop_
_entity.id
_entity.type
_entity.pdbx_description
1 polymer ?
#
loop_
_entity_poly.entity_id
_entity_poly.type
_entity_poly.pdbx_seq_one_letter_code
_entity_poly.pdbx_strand_id
1 'polypeptide(L)'
;MKLLLATAFGLVACERRSFTAYTEPITLEQGQISNGYYRLKIPMGPIAIYRLAAEIVEFTDDGDIIPTPSYDAYLHHQVIGTAHMSYESEKDKWTPMKPKGTYRGVGFGVGTEARGTPQEFAYPFAFFTADGEDEWVANVHIINTRGLSPDQAHRCAECPCTSEDHLTVDGRINGHKNPLKCNAQLLYDNNTVCSPETYKGGLWCCGSGKYCLEKSKLSSPPPPKSTYYMQYTIDYDDIQPGNRELYLAGCCDVSGDLFHQGAVEYDVPQCDQVSNPGCVYTVATRQHVSAGGNIFLLGHDYNVEDREVDIVYAVGHQHRGGLGVHLFNDKTNEHICTSMPTYGHGTEAGNEAGYIRSMSSCTFDPPLRMRTSDILRVVASYDSTSGHSGVMSVWYLAISDAPQTNSTDISNSLSAKESNPVQSSTSWLVAGGLSAIIILAMSNLLSLAEFQERVLAESVHRGNECSSVDQSPRTAYEEVIVINGDEDDILAISPAIQSNNQVLVIAYLVVLGFVGGALHVLCQWLINMILEFRQNTLKYTSTALVYWTLYTVIFLIAAILWTKLSPSAAGSGIAQMKTVLTGIDPTLYLPGYFSPLTLLAKVGGLISANGAGLQIGTEGAFVHIMAVVAHCLLQLRVFYPLQDRLSVRLQLLAASSAVAVSSAFGSPIGGVLFSIEVTSTYYLISNYMKAFISSVAAAIMVLWMNSLLGTNSLLDQIVINAEPYKSLVDIPLSILLGMLMGLLSAAILSASQYIADRRCHYNASVLPWVTFLVNWADPLLIGVITAVSSYFASQHHDIYSLPDLLSEKPIGNLKSLAINAAIPLVLLPLSITLKFPTGVWLPTFIGGAACGRLFAMAMNMVFPHLNLSAASFALVGAGCLTGSATRTISAGVIALEITGNVKYLLPVLCGVLISIATSAISGLPSMYDILSEANALPYLPHMEFSSNQTVGGILHDQVVCLTKSTSILQVLLALNRLPSHEIPVVCEDRKLLGVMSKGELEHLVERFYTQHKLEGWQRDWGEAATSTQKSVWTTKTVPTVDHIYTTLYRRPSSSVNLRLLNNCLYPVHPTMLMNDDKMIELLSHDWTAEKRSILLRPIDLPTESIRPLGMTLSPETSLEDVYLLFTMLRMDHCYVTDMGKLIGVVTTRSLIKAAAK
;
A
#
# COMPACT_ATOMS: atom_id res chain seq x y z
N MET A 1 -3.93 22.05 -21.15
CA MET A 1 -3.38 21.21 -20.05
C MET A 1 -3.84 19.74 -20.15
N LYS A 2 -5.12 19.44 -20.44
CA LYS A 2 -5.58 18.06 -20.73
C LYS A 2 -4.89 17.40 -21.94
N LEU A 3 -4.56 18.16 -22.99
CA LEU A 3 -3.89 17.64 -24.19
C LEU A 3 -2.36 17.42 -24.04
N LEU A 4 -1.75 17.96 -22.97
CA LEU A 4 -0.29 17.94 -22.73
C LEU A 4 0.13 16.87 -21.71
N LEU A 5 -0.81 16.34 -20.93
CA LEU A 5 -0.59 15.18 -20.04
C LEU A 5 -0.62 13.85 -20.81
N ALA A 6 -1.24 13.80 -21.99
CA ALA A 6 -1.36 12.61 -22.82
C ALA A 6 -0.10 12.28 -23.64
N THR A 7 0.86 13.22 -23.76
CA THR A 7 2.05 13.06 -24.61
C THR A 7 3.34 12.78 -23.85
N ALA A 8 3.38 12.96 -22.52
CA ALA A 8 4.60 12.78 -21.71
C ALA A 8 4.74 11.37 -21.10
N PHE A 9 3.63 10.65 -20.96
CA PHE A 9 3.64 9.22 -20.68
C PHE A 9 3.28 8.53 -21.99
N GLY A 10 4.13 7.63 -22.48
CA GLY A 10 3.72 6.62 -23.47
C GLY A 10 2.65 5.65 -22.94
N LEU A 11 1.90 6.03 -21.90
CA LEU A 11 0.58 5.53 -21.62
C LEU A 11 -0.38 6.38 -22.44
N VAL A 12 -0.50 6.02 -23.71
CA VAL A 12 -1.76 6.20 -24.41
C VAL A 12 -2.77 5.42 -23.57
N ALA A 13 -3.43 6.07 -22.62
CA ALA A 13 -4.79 5.68 -22.29
C ALA A 13 -5.56 6.01 -23.58
N CYS A 14 -5.50 5.09 -24.54
CA CYS A 14 -6.33 5.17 -25.72
C CYS A 14 -7.73 5.20 -25.17
N GLU A 15 -8.50 6.23 -25.53
CA GLU A 15 -9.92 6.26 -25.26
C GLU A 15 -10.49 5.03 -25.98
N ARG A 16 -10.68 3.93 -25.24
CA ARG A 16 -11.14 2.65 -25.80
C ARG A 16 -12.44 2.91 -26.52
N ARG A 17 -12.54 2.46 -27.76
CA ARG A 17 -13.76 2.60 -28.54
C ARG A 17 -14.76 1.60 -28.00
N SER A 18 -15.98 2.04 -27.74
CA SER A 18 -17.07 1.16 -27.35
C SER A 18 -18.03 0.99 -28.52
N PHE A 19 -18.50 -0.23 -28.76
CA PHE A 19 -19.44 -0.54 -29.81
C PHE A 19 -20.51 -1.49 -29.31
N THR A 20 -21.77 -1.18 -29.65
CA THR A 20 -22.93 -1.97 -29.24
C THR A 20 -23.64 -2.56 -30.46
N ALA A 21 -23.84 -3.87 -30.44
CA ALA A 21 -24.59 -4.63 -31.44
C ALA A 21 -25.84 -5.25 -30.83
N TYR A 22 -26.85 -5.49 -31.67
CA TYR A 22 -28.08 -6.19 -31.30
C TYR A 22 -28.29 -7.38 -32.22
N THR A 23 -28.87 -8.46 -31.68
CA THR A 23 -29.34 -9.59 -32.51
C THR A 23 -30.59 -9.21 -33.32
N GLU A 24 -30.95 -10.07 -34.28
CA GLU A 24 -32.28 -10.05 -34.88
C GLU A 24 -33.38 -10.32 -33.81
N PRO A 25 -34.63 -9.87 -34.02
CA PRO A 25 -35.72 -10.05 -33.06
C PRO A 25 -36.01 -11.52 -32.75
N ILE A 26 -36.06 -11.86 -31.46
CA ILE A 26 -36.36 -13.21 -30.95
C ILE A 26 -37.78 -13.22 -30.39
N THR A 27 -38.75 -13.58 -31.23
CA THR A 27 -40.18 -13.61 -30.84
C THR A 27 -40.59 -14.98 -30.29
N LEU A 28 -41.05 -15.02 -29.04
CA LEU A 28 -41.40 -16.24 -28.30
C LEU A 28 -42.79 -16.19 -27.67
N GLU A 29 -43.49 -17.33 -27.73
CA GLU A 29 -44.70 -17.60 -26.93
C GLU A 29 -44.33 -17.92 -25.47
N GLN A 30 -45.28 -17.81 -24.53
CA GLN A 30 -45.05 -18.16 -23.12
C GLN A 30 -44.60 -19.63 -23.02
N GLY A 31 -43.45 -19.87 -22.38
CA GLY A 31 -42.83 -21.18 -22.24
C GLY A 31 -42.04 -21.67 -23.46
N GLN A 32 -41.98 -20.89 -24.54
CA GLN A 32 -41.24 -21.26 -25.75
C GLN A 32 -39.74 -20.96 -25.62
N ILE A 33 -38.91 -21.82 -26.22
CA ILE A 33 -37.45 -21.77 -26.17
C ILE A 33 -36.88 -21.31 -27.52
N SER A 34 -35.89 -20.43 -27.50
CA SER A 34 -34.99 -20.18 -28.62
C SER A 34 -33.57 -20.61 -28.25
N ASN A 35 -32.97 -21.49 -29.04
CA ASN A 35 -31.55 -21.83 -29.01
C ASN A 35 -31.02 -21.68 -30.44
N GLY A 36 -30.93 -20.42 -30.88
CA GLY A 36 -30.71 -20.03 -32.27
C GLY A 36 -29.35 -19.38 -32.49
N TYR A 37 -28.94 -19.26 -33.75
CA TYR A 37 -27.72 -18.57 -34.15
C TYR A 37 -28.09 -17.24 -34.82
N TYR A 38 -27.49 -16.16 -34.35
CA TYR A 38 -27.79 -14.80 -34.76
C TYR A 38 -26.52 -14.12 -35.25
N ARG A 39 -26.60 -13.37 -36.35
CA ARG A 39 -25.47 -12.60 -36.86
C ARG A 39 -25.38 -11.26 -36.15
N LEU A 40 -24.17 -10.87 -35.77
CA LEU A 40 -23.87 -9.60 -35.13
C LEU A 40 -22.85 -8.85 -35.99
N LYS A 41 -23.19 -7.62 -36.36
CA LYS A 41 -22.21 -6.73 -37.00
C LYS A 41 -21.21 -6.26 -35.96
N ILE A 42 -19.94 -6.20 -36.31
CA ILE A 42 -18.86 -5.67 -35.47
C ILE A 42 -18.02 -4.65 -36.22
N PRO A 43 -17.20 -3.85 -35.53
CA PRO A 43 -16.23 -2.99 -36.19
C PRO A 43 -15.23 -3.83 -37.00
N MET A 44 -14.84 -3.32 -38.16
CA MET A 44 -13.94 -4.03 -39.09
C MET A 44 -12.57 -4.29 -38.44
N GLY A 45 -12.15 -5.55 -38.41
CA GLY A 45 -10.85 -6.01 -37.90
C GLY A 45 -9.66 -5.68 -38.80
N PRO A 46 -8.42 -5.69 -38.27
CA PRO A 46 -8.04 -6.28 -36.98
C PRO A 46 -8.15 -5.32 -35.79
N ILE A 47 -8.78 -5.76 -34.70
CA ILE A 47 -8.93 -5.01 -33.45
C ILE A 47 -8.64 -5.89 -32.24
N ALA A 48 -8.18 -5.28 -31.14
CA ALA A 48 -7.99 -5.90 -29.83
C ALA A 48 -9.18 -5.59 -28.92
N ILE A 49 -9.87 -6.62 -28.42
CA ILE A 49 -11.05 -6.51 -27.56
C ILE A 49 -10.66 -6.78 -26.11
N TYR A 50 -10.94 -5.81 -25.25
CA TYR A 50 -10.59 -5.83 -23.83
C TYR A 50 -11.79 -6.06 -22.91
N ARG A 51 -13.02 -5.81 -23.39
CA ARG A 51 -14.23 -6.03 -22.60
C ARG A 51 -15.36 -6.53 -23.48
N LEU A 52 -16.14 -7.47 -22.95
CA LEU A 52 -17.45 -7.82 -23.48
C LEU A 52 -18.48 -7.85 -22.34
N ALA A 53 -19.60 -7.16 -22.56
CA ALA A 53 -20.81 -7.28 -21.77
C ALA A 53 -21.98 -7.68 -22.68
N ALA A 54 -22.97 -8.39 -22.12
CA ALA A 54 -24.15 -8.81 -22.84
C ALA A 54 -25.41 -8.71 -21.95
N GLU A 55 -26.53 -8.29 -22.54
CA GLU A 55 -27.78 -8.02 -21.84
C GLU A 55 -29.00 -8.41 -22.68
N ILE A 56 -30.07 -8.90 -22.04
CA ILE A 56 -31.37 -9.13 -22.69
C ILE A 56 -32.20 -7.85 -22.59
N VAL A 57 -32.66 -7.36 -23.72
CA VAL A 57 -33.43 -6.12 -23.81
C VAL A 57 -34.69 -6.25 -24.67
N GLU A 58 -35.64 -5.36 -24.42
CA GLU A 58 -36.85 -5.15 -25.22
C GLU A 58 -36.90 -3.72 -25.74
N PHE A 59 -37.54 -3.52 -26.89
CA PHE A 59 -37.86 -2.20 -27.41
C PHE A 59 -39.32 -1.89 -27.08
N THR A 60 -39.56 -0.72 -26.49
CA THR A 60 -40.90 -0.17 -26.29
C THR A 60 -41.52 0.29 -27.60
N ASP A 61 -42.83 0.52 -27.63
CA ASP A 61 -43.55 1.01 -28.82
C ASP A 61 -43.02 2.39 -29.31
N ASP A 62 -42.39 3.16 -28.41
CA ASP A 62 -41.76 4.45 -28.69
C ASP A 62 -40.30 4.33 -29.18
N GLY A 63 -39.74 3.11 -29.17
CA GLY A 63 -38.37 2.80 -29.60
C GLY A 63 -37.30 2.86 -28.50
N ASP A 64 -37.69 3.12 -27.24
CA ASP A 64 -36.77 3.09 -26.09
C ASP A 64 -36.40 1.66 -25.69
N ILE A 65 -35.16 1.46 -25.24
CA ILE A 65 -34.60 0.16 -24.86
C ILE A 65 -34.73 -0.03 -23.35
N ILE A 66 -35.34 -1.14 -22.93
CA ILE A 66 -35.49 -1.51 -21.52
C ILE A 66 -34.87 -2.88 -21.24
N PRO A 67 -34.16 -3.06 -20.12
CA PRO A 67 -33.64 -4.37 -19.72
C PRO A 67 -34.78 -5.30 -19.30
N THR A 68 -34.71 -6.57 -19.71
CA THR A 68 -35.75 -7.57 -19.41
C THR A 68 -35.45 -8.31 -18.11
N PRO A 69 -36.41 -8.46 -17.17
CA PRO A 69 -36.18 -9.24 -15.97
C PRO A 69 -35.90 -10.73 -16.23
N SER A 70 -35.05 -11.36 -15.43
CA SER A 70 -34.67 -12.78 -15.55
C SER A 70 -35.84 -13.74 -15.30
N TYR A 71 -36.87 -13.34 -14.56
CA TYR A 71 -38.10 -14.13 -14.42
C TYR A 71 -39.02 -14.02 -15.64
N ASP A 72 -38.82 -13.02 -16.51
CA ASP A 72 -39.59 -12.81 -17.74
C ASP A 72 -38.93 -13.50 -18.94
N ALA A 73 -37.60 -13.40 -19.04
CA ALA A 73 -36.81 -14.11 -20.03
C ALA A 73 -35.53 -14.64 -19.39
N TYR A 74 -35.42 -15.96 -19.30
CA TYR A 74 -34.27 -16.63 -18.73
C TYR A 74 -33.21 -16.88 -19.80
N LEU A 75 -32.03 -16.25 -19.66
CA LEU A 75 -30.86 -16.52 -20.50
C LEU A 75 -30.13 -17.75 -19.96
N HIS A 76 -30.26 -18.87 -20.65
CA HIS A 76 -29.63 -20.11 -20.25
C HIS A 76 -28.14 -20.12 -20.60
N HIS A 77 -27.78 -19.71 -21.82
CA HIS A 77 -26.39 -19.44 -22.22
C HIS A 77 -26.36 -18.58 -23.48
N GLN A 78 -25.20 -18.00 -23.75
CA GLN A 78 -24.87 -17.36 -25.02
C GLN A 78 -23.45 -17.76 -25.42
N VAL A 79 -23.09 -17.78 -26.70
CA VAL A 79 -21.73 -18.09 -27.14
C VAL A 79 -21.46 -17.33 -28.44
N ILE A 80 -20.32 -16.67 -28.58
CA ILE A 80 -19.95 -15.91 -29.78
C ILE A 80 -18.89 -16.66 -30.61
N GLY A 81 -18.81 -16.36 -31.92
CA GLY A 81 -17.81 -16.90 -32.86
C GLY A 81 -17.65 -16.01 -34.11
N THR A 82 -16.71 -16.36 -35.02
CA THR A 82 -16.45 -15.59 -36.26
C THR A 82 -17.34 -15.99 -37.42
N ALA A 83 -17.59 -15.07 -38.34
CA ALA A 83 -18.19 -15.36 -39.65
C ALA A 83 -17.23 -15.21 -40.85
N HIS A 84 -15.93 -14.94 -40.66
CA HIS A 84 -15.03 -14.49 -41.74
C HIS A 84 -14.81 -15.52 -42.89
N MET A 85 -14.56 -15.02 -44.11
CA MET A 85 -14.47 -15.60 -45.49
C MET A 85 -14.01 -17.05 -45.82
N SER A 86 -13.61 -17.91 -44.88
CA SER A 86 -13.15 -19.29 -45.17
C SER A 86 -14.18 -20.35 -44.82
N TYR A 87 -15.42 -19.92 -44.53
CA TYR A 87 -16.48 -20.75 -43.97
C TYR A 87 -17.84 -20.60 -44.68
N GLU A 88 -17.89 -20.02 -45.89
CA GLU A 88 -19.13 -19.98 -46.68
C GLU A 88 -19.71 -21.39 -46.96
N SER A 89 -18.86 -22.42 -46.99
CA SER A 89 -19.26 -23.83 -47.13
C SER A 89 -19.79 -24.47 -45.84
N GLU A 90 -19.77 -23.75 -44.72
CA GLU A 90 -20.07 -24.23 -43.37
C GLU A 90 -21.14 -23.35 -42.68
N LYS A 91 -22.11 -22.82 -43.45
CA LYS A 91 -23.20 -21.94 -42.96
C LYS A 91 -23.99 -22.45 -41.75
N ASP A 92 -23.99 -23.75 -41.50
CA ASP A 92 -24.69 -24.42 -40.38
C ASP A 92 -23.72 -25.00 -39.33
N LYS A 93 -22.42 -24.68 -39.40
CA LYS A 93 -21.37 -25.19 -38.51
C LYS A 93 -20.53 -24.05 -37.95
N TRP A 94 -20.34 -24.06 -36.64
CA TRP A 94 -19.50 -23.07 -35.95
C TRP A 94 -18.04 -23.25 -36.31
N THR A 95 -17.38 -22.13 -36.53
CA THR A 95 -15.93 -22.05 -36.52
C THR A 95 -15.52 -20.72 -35.87
N PRO A 96 -14.46 -20.69 -35.04
CA PRO A 96 -14.04 -19.48 -34.35
C PRO A 96 -13.02 -18.66 -35.16
N MET A 97 -12.79 -17.43 -34.68
CA MET A 97 -11.90 -16.39 -35.24
C MET A 97 -10.50 -16.95 -35.57
N LYS A 98 -9.97 -16.63 -36.75
CA LYS A 98 -9.09 -17.49 -37.58
C LYS A 98 -7.55 -17.37 -37.38
N PRO A 99 -6.62 -17.73 -38.33
CA PRO A 99 -5.69 -18.86 -38.14
C PRO A 99 -4.17 -18.54 -38.24
N LYS A 100 -3.38 -19.09 -37.31
CA LYS A 100 -2.34 -20.12 -37.58
C LYS A 100 -2.01 -20.84 -36.27
N GLY A 101 -2.26 -22.15 -36.18
CA GLY A 101 -1.82 -23.00 -35.06
C GLY A 101 -2.88 -23.51 -34.08
N THR A 102 -4.18 -23.36 -34.40
CA THR A 102 -5.34 -24.03 -33.76
C THR A 102 -5.46 -23.93 -32.22
N TYR A 103 -6.06 -22.82 -31.74
CA TYR A 103 -6.78 -22.75 -30.46
C TYR A 103 -8.11 -22.04 -30.72
N ARG A 104 -9.21 -22.79 -30.62
CA ARG A 104 -10.50 -22.44 -31.21
C ARG A 104 -11.54 -22.14 -30.11
N GLY A 105 -11.88 -20.85 -29.95
CA GLY A 105 -13.09 -20.39 -29.26
C GLY A 105 -12.96 -19.00 -28.63
N VAL A 106 -13.82 -18.06 -29.05
CA VAL A 106 -14.15 -16.84 -28.29
C VAL A 106 -15.60 -17.00 -27.82
N GLY A 107 -15.82 -17.95 -26.93
CA GLY A 107 -17.14 -18.20 -26.36
C GLY A 107 -17.30 -17.43 -25.06
N PHE A 108 -17.64 -16.15 -25.14
CA PHE A 108 -18.17 -15.43 -23.99
C PHE A 108 -19.56 -15.98 -23.70
N GLY A 109 -19.74 -16.73 -22.60
CA GLY A 109 -20.96 -17.52 -22.45
C GLY A 109 -21.50 -17.75 -21.06
N VAL A 110 -21.46 -16.72 -20.25
CA VAL A 110 -22.08 -16.71 -18.93
C VAL A 110 -23.60 -16.54 -19.16
N GLY A 111 -24.45 -17.33 -18.47
CA GLY A 111 -25.91 -17.29 -18.56
C GLY A 111 -26.48 -16.00 -17.97
N THR A 112 -27.56 -16.06 -17.20
CA THR A 112 -28.08 -14.88 -16.47
C THR A 112 -27.01 -14.22 -15.59
N GLU A 113 -26.01 -14.98 -15.16
CA GLU A 113 -24.92 -14.52 -14.33
C GLU A 113 -23.89 -13.65 -15.05
N ALA A 114 -24.01 -13.46 -16.37
CA ALA A 114 -23.17 -12.53 -17.14
C ALA A 114 -23.47 -11.07 -16.80
N ARG A 115 -24.71 -10.78 -16.37
CA ARG A 115 -25.21 -9.44 -16.10
C ARG A 115 -24.37 -8.69 -15.06
N GLY A 116 -23.96 -9.38 -14.00
CA GLY A 116 -23.09 -8.82 -12.97
C GLY A 116 -21.62 -9.23 -13.08
N THR A 117 -21.24 -9.99 -14.12
CA THR A 117 -19.85 -10.43 -14.35
C THR A 117 -19.43 -10.15 -15.80
N PRO A 118 -19.19 -8.87 -16.17
CA PRO A 118 -18.63 -8.54 -17.48
C PRO A 118 -17.23 -9.14 -17.63
N GLN A 119 -16.89 -9.62 -18.82
CA GLN A 119 -15.57 -10.19 -19.07
C GLN A 119 -14.61 -9.07 -19.47
N GLU A 120 -13.65 -8.78 -18.59
CA GLU A 120 -12.73 -7.64 -18.70
C GLU A 120 -11.27 -8.10 -18.60
N PHE A 121 -10.45 -7.63 -19.53
CA PHE A 121 -9.04 -7.97 -19.66
C PHE A 121 -8.18 -6.70 -19.65
N ALA A 122 -7.09 -6.75 -18.88
CA ALA A 122 -6.12 -5.66 -18.78
C ALA A 122 -4.99 -5.84 -19.80
N TYR A 123 -4.47 -4.72 -20.33
CA TYR A 123 -3.27 -4.72 -21.17
C TYR A 123 -2.11 -5.41 -20.43
N PRO A 124 -1.34 -6.31 -21.07
CA PRO A 124 -1.25 -6.53 -22.52
C PRO A 124 -2.28 -7.48 -23.13
N PHE A 125 -3.15 -8.10 -22.34
CA PHE A 125 -3.99 -9.21 -22.79
C PHE A 125 -5.30 -8.76 -23.44
N ALA A 126 -5.61 -9.29 -24.63
CA ALA A 126 -6.87 -9.04 -25.33
C ALA A 126 -7.19 -10.16 -26.33
N PHE A 127 -8.47 -10.30 -26.71
CA PHE A 127 -8.87 -11.13 -27.84
C PHE A 127 -8.70 -10.35 -29.15
N PHE A 128 -8.16 -10.97 -30.19
CA PHE A 128 -7.92 -10.31 -31.48
C PHE A 128 -8.95 -10.72 -32.54
N THR A 129 -9.32 -9.78 -33.40
CA THR A 129 -10.07 -10.07 -34.64
C THR A 129 -9.15 -10.22 -35.83
N ALA A 130 -9.59 -10.98 -36.84
CA ALA A 130 -8.82 -11.15 -38.06
C ALA A 130 -8.94 -9.93 -38.99
N ASP A 131 -7.94 -9.73 -39.84
CA ASP A 131 -7.98 -8.71 -40.89
C ASP A 131 -9.22 -8.87 -41.78
N GLY A 132 -10.03 -7.81 -41.89
CA GLY A 132 -11.24 -7.79 -42.71
C GLY A 132 -12.47 -8.44 -42.09
N GLU A 133 -12.44 -8.82 -40.82
CA GLU A 133 -13.58 -9.39 -40.10
C GLU A 133 -14.55 -8.31 -39.62
N ASP A 134 -15.82 -8.39 -40.05
CA ASP A 134 -16.88 -7.41 -39.76
C ASP A 134 -18.19 -8.03 -39.23
N GLU A 135 -18.27 -9.36 -39.14
CA GLU A 135 -19.43 -10.09 -38.66
C GLU A 135 -19.05 -11.24 -37.70
N TRP A 136 -19.82 -11.36 -36.62
CA TRP A 136 -19.82 -12.45 -35.65
C TRP A 136 -21.11 -13.27 -35.72
N VAL A 137 -21.06 -14.48 -35.19
CA VAL A 137 -22.24 -15.33 -34.96
C VAL A 137 -22.37 -15.58 -33.46
N ALA A 138 -23.52 -15.22 -32.88
CA ALA A 138 -23.87 -15.51 -31.51
C ALA A 138 -24.95 -16.60 -31.44
N ASN A 139 -24.65 -17.70 -30.76
CA ASN A 139 -25.66 -18.64 -30.30
C ASN A 139 -26.30 -18.10 -29.03
N VAL A 140 -27.62 -17.95 -29.01
CA VAL A 140 -28.37 -17.42 -27.86
C VAL A 140 -29.43 -18.43 -27.48
N HIS A 141 -29.35 -18.92 -26.25
CA HIS A 141 -30.32 -19.82 -25.64
C HIS A 141 -31.13 -19.08 -24.57
N ILE A 142 -32.37 -18.72 -24.92
CA ILE A 142 -33.28 -17.93 -24.11
C ILE A 142 -34.66 -18.61 -24.00
N ILE A 143 -35.27 -18.53 -22.82
CA ILE A 143 -36.56 -19.15 -22.51
C ILE A 143 -37.53 -18.06 -22.06
N ASN A 144 -38.71 -17.98 -22.67
CA ASN A 144 -39.75 -17.03 -22.28
C ASN A 144 -40.52 -17.56 -21.06
N THR A 145 -40.25 -17.03 -19.88
CA THR A 145 -40.91 -17.39 -18.62
C THR A 145 -41.95 -16.37 -18.15
N ARG A 146 -42.18 -15.31 -18.94
CA ARG A 146 -43.12 -14.23 -18.62
C ARG A 146 -44.51 -14.77 -18.29
N GLY A 147 -45.02 -14.38 -17.11
CA GLY A 147 -46.35 -14.76 -16.63
C GLY A 147 -46.47 -16.19 -16.11
N LEU A 148 -45.37 -16.94 -15.95
CA LEU A 148 -45.36 -18.18 -15.18
C LEU A 148 -45.25 -17.89 -13.67
N SER A 149 -45.80 -18.77 -12.83
CA SER A 149 -45.51 -18.70 -11.39
C SER A 149 -44.02 -18.98 -11.12
N PRO A 150 -43.43 -18.48 -10.01
CA PRO A 150 -42.01 -18.70 -9.71
C PRO A 150 -41.59 -20.17 -9.76
N ASP A 151 -42.42 -21.08 -9.23
CA ASP A 151 -42.14 -22.52 -9.26
C ASP A 151 -42.15 -23.10 -10.69
N GLN A 152 -43.08 -22.64 -11.54
CA GLN A 152 -43.13 -23.02 -12.94
C GLN A 152 -41.94 -22.44 -13.73
N ALA A 153 -41.56 -21.19 -13.47
CA ALA A 153 -40.43 -20.53 -14.11
C ALA A 153 -39.10 -21.21 -13.74
N HIS A 154 -38.88 -21.52 -12.46
CA HIS A 154 -37.69 -22.27 -12.03
C HIS A 154 -37.63 -23.66 -12.66
N ARG A 155 -38.77 -24.37 -12.74
CA ARG A 155 -38.80 -25.68 -13.38
C ARG A 155 -38.61 -25.61 -14.90
N CYS A 156 -39.08 -24.53 -15.53
CA CYS A 156 -38.89 -24.26 -16.94
C CYS A 156 -37.41 -23.98 -17.28
N ALA A 157 -36.67 -23.33 -16.37
CA ALA A 157 -35.24 -23.08 -16.51
C ALA A 157 -34.37 -24.35 -16.55
N GLU A 158 -34.85 -25.46 -15.96
CA GLU A 158 -34.18 -26.78 -15.96
C GLU A 158 -34.52 -27.64 -17.19
N CYS A 159 -35.32 -27.12 -18.14
CA CYS A 159 -35.58 -27.77 -19.42
C CYS A 159 -36.06 -29.24 -19.34
N PRO A 160 -37.09 -29.57 -18.56
CA PRO A 160 -37.58 -30.95 -18.46
C PRO A 160 -38.14 -31.44 -19.80
N CYS A 161 -37.88 -32.70 -20.15
CA CYS A 161 -38.40 -33.28 -21.38
C CYS A 161 -39.93 -33.37 -21.34
N THR A 162 -40.56 -33.02 -22.46
CA THR A 162 -42.00 -32.97 -22.65
C THR A 162 -42.48 -34.09 -23.58
N SER A 163 -43.80 -34.24 -23.72
CA SER A 163 -44.42 -35.13 -24.70
C SER A 163 -44.08 -34.81 -26.17
N GLU A 164 -43.53 -33.62 -26.46
CA GLU A 164 -43.03 -33.25 -27.79
C GLU A 164 -41.62 -33.79 -28.08
N ASP A 165 -40.95 -34.38 -27.09
CA ASP A 165 -39.58 -34.89 -27.21
C ASP A 165 -39.56 -36.39 -27.54
N HIS A 166 -38.73 -36.76 -28.51
CA HIS A 166 -38.62 -38.13 -29.01
C HIS A 166 -37.35 -38.81 -28.50
N LEU A 167 -37.52 -39.68 -27.49
CA LEU A 167 -36.50 -40.57 -26.97
C LEU A 167 -36.54 -41.90 -27.74
N THR A 168 -35.54 -42.19 -28.56
CA THR A 168 -35.50 -43.44 -29.34
C THR A 168 -34.69 -44.53 -28.62
N VAL A 169 -35.08 -45.80 -28.83
CA VAL A 169 -34.37 -46.98 -28.31
C VAL A 169 -32.93 -47.07 -28.84
N ASP A 170 -32.64 -46.44 -29.98
CA ASP A 170 -31.28 -46.30 -30.54
C ASP A 170 -30.38 -45.30 -29.77
N GLY A 171 -30.86 -44.78 -28.62
CA GLY A 171 -30.13 -43.86 -27.77
C GLY A 171 -30.03 -42.44 -28.30
N ARG A 172 -31.04 -41.99 -29.08
CA ARG A 172 -31.11 -40.61 -29.58
C ARG A 172 -32.21 -39.82 -28.87
N ILE A 173 -31.90 -38.58 -28.53
CA ILE A 173 -32.83 -37.61 -27.96
C ILE A 173 -33.11 -36.59 -29.06
N ASN A 174 -34.36 -36.47 -29.51
CA ASN A 174 -34.76 -35.53 -30.58
C ASN A 174 -33.87 -35.65 -31.85
N GLY A 175 -33.53 -36.88 -32.23
CA GLY A 175 -32.69 -37.17 -33.41
C GLY A 175 -31.18 -37.00 -33.19
N HIS A 176 -30.75 -36.42 -32.06
CA HIS A 176 -29.35 -36.24 -31.68
C HIS A 176 -28.86 -37.48 -30.93
N LYS A 177 -27.76 -38.08 -31.39
CA LYS A 177 -27.12 -39.19 -30.68
C LYS A 177 -26.37 -38.59 -29.50
N ASN A 178 -26.68 -39.01 -28.26
CA ASN A 178 -26.02 -38.50 -27.07
C ASN A 178 -24.49 -38.66 -27.24
N PRO A 179 -23.72 -37.56 -27.41
CA PRO A 179 -22.35 -37.66 -27.86
C PRO A 179 -21.34 -37.91 -26.73
N LEU A 180 -21.75 -37.92 -25.46
CA LEU A 180 -20.82 -37.61 -24.37
C LEU A 180 -20.79 -38.66 -23.25
N LYS A 181 -19.58 -39.03 -22.85
CA LYS A 181 -19.28 -39.96 -21.75
C LYS A 181 -19.11 -39.16 -20.46
N CYS A 182 -19.89 -39.50 -19.45
CA CYS A 182 -19.78 -38.94 -18.11
C CYS A 182 -18.51 -39.39 -17.38
N ASN A 183 -18.10 -38.60 -16.40
CA ASN A 183 -17.04 -38.96 -15.47
C ASN A 183 -17.41 -40.18 -14.61
N ALA A 184 -16.41 -40.78 -13.97
CA ALA A 184 -16.58 -41.99 -13.15
C ALA A 184 -17.55 -41.80 -11.98
N GLN A 185 -17.65 -40.60 -11.40
CA GLN A 185 -18.55 -40.31 -10.29
C GLN A 185 -20.01 -40.28 -10.74
N LEU A 186 -20.32 -39.58 -11.82
CA LEU A 186 -21.67 -39.50 -12.38
C LEU A 186 -22.16 -40.87 -12.89
N LEU A 187 -21.26 -41.70 -13.41
CA LEU A 187 -21.56 -43.10 -13.75
C LEU A 187 -21.86 -43.93 -12.50
N TYR A 188 -21.11 -43.73 -11.41
CA TYR A 188 -21.34 -44.39 -10.13
C TYR A 188 -22.68 -43.98 -9.50
N ASP A 189 -23.01 -42.69 -9.57
CA ASP A 189 -24.25 -42.12 -9.05
C ASP A 189 -25.48 -42.45 -9.93
N ASN A 190 -25.27 -43.20 -11.03
CA ASN A 190 -26.29 -43.56 -12.01
C ASN A 190 -27.06 -42.34 -12.53
N ASN A 191 -26.32 -41.28 -12.84
CA ASN A 191 -26.88 -40.02 -13.29
C ASN A 191 -27.62 -40.20 -14.63
N THR A 192 -28.83 -39.67 -14.68
CA THR A 192 -29.78 -39.75 -15.81
C THR A 192 -29.20 -39.19 -17.10
N VAL A 193 -28.35 -38.17 -17.04
CA VAL A 193 -27.72 -37.54 -18.20
C VAL A 193 -26.78 -38.50 -18.95
N CYS A 194 -26.22 -39.49 -18.23
CA CYS A 194 -25.27 -40.45 -18.77
C CYS A 194 -25.90 -41.57 -19.60
N SER A 195 -27.23 -41.70 -19.58
CA SER A 195 -27.96 -42.72 -20.35
C SER A 195 -29.19 -42.12 -21.04
N PRO A 196 -29.31 -42.25 -22.38
CA PRO A 196 -30.47 -41.74 -23.11
C PRO A 196 -31.83 -42.28 -22.62
N GLU A 197 -31.86 -43.51 -22.09
CA GLU A 197 -33.11 -44.14 -21.62
C GLU A 197 -33.65 -43.52 -20.33
N THR A 198 -32.76 -42.90 -19.55
CA THR A 198 -33.08 -42.33 -18.23
C THR A 198 -33.05 -40.80 -18.22
N TYR A 199 -32.80 -40.17 -19.37
CA TYR A 199 -32.67 -38.72 -19.50
C TYR A 199 -33.98 -38.00 -19.18
N LYS A 200 -33.98 -37.11 -18.17
CA LYS A 200 -35.19 -36.46 -17.63
C LYS A 200 -35.38 -35.03 -18.11
N GLY A 201 -34.30 -34.33 -18.44
CA GLY A 201 -34.33 -32.90 -18.76
C GLY A 201 -32.91 -32.35 -18.95
N GLY A 202 -32.82 -31.21 -19.63
CA GLY A 202 -31.56 -30.54 -19.94
C GLY A 202 -31.45 -30.07 -21.39
N LEU A 203 -30.23 -29.80 -21.84
CA LEU A 203 -29.84 -29.24 -23.13
C LEU A 203 -30.52 -29.92 -24.32
N TRP A 204 -30.64 -31.26 -24.30
CA TRP A 204 -31.16 -32.03 -25.43
C TRP A 204 -32.69 -31.98 -25.56
N CYS A 205 -33.38 -31.53 -24.52
CA CYS A 205 -34.82 -31.25 -24.54
C CYS A 205 -35.11 -29.75 -24.72
N CYS A 206 -34.09 -28.89 -24.64
CA CYS A 206 -34.21 -27.44 -24.80
C CYS A 206 -33.80 -26.93 -26.20
N GLY A 207 -34.55 -27.39 -27.22
CA GLY A 207 -34.35 -26.99 -28.61
C GLY A 207 -35.13 -25.74 -29.02
N SER A 208 -34.64 -25.03 -30.05
CA SER A 208 -35.38 -23.94 -30.69
C SER A 208 -36.79 -24.37 -31.14
N GLY A 209 -37.80 -23.60 -30.75
CA GLY A 209 -39.20 -23.84 -31.10
C GLY A 209 -39.93 -24.85 -30.22
N LYS A 210 -39.25 -25.45 -29.24
CA LYS A 210 -39.84 -26.33 -28.21
C LYS A 210 -40.42 -25.53 -27.04
N TYR A 211 -41.14 -26.21 -26.16
CA TYR A 211 -41.70 -25.64 -24.93
C TYR A 211 -41.05 -26.27 -23.70
N CYS A 212 -40.75 -25.45 -22.70
CA CYS A 212 -40.09 -25.89 -21.46
C CYS A 212 -41.02 -26.67 -20.51
N LEU A 213 -42.33 -26.62 -20.73
CA LEU A 213 -43.36 -27.31 -19.95
C LEU A 213 -44.44 -27.84 -20.89
N GLU A 214 -45.18 -28.86 -20.45
CA GLU A 214 -46.36 -29.36 -21.15
C GLU A 214 -47.36 -28.21 -21.45
N LYS A 215 -47.86 -28.14 -22.68
CA LYS A 215 -48.80 -27.09 -23.11
C LYS A 215 -50.05 -26.99 -22.24
N SER A 216 -50.47 -28.09 -21.59
CA SER A 216 -51.58 -28.12 -20.63
C SER A 216 -51.31 -27.35 -19.32
N LYS A 217 -50.04 -27.08 -19.00
CA LYS A 217 -49.60 -26.34 -17.81
C LYS A 217 -49.32 -24.86 -18.09
N LEU A 218 -49.40 -24.43 -19.35
CA LEU A 218 -49.24 -23.05 -19.79
C LEU A 218 -50.62 -22.34 -19.83
N SER A 219 -50.62 -21.01 -19.82
CA SER A 219 -51.87 -20.24 -19.77
C SER A 219 -52.76 -20.49 -21.00
N SER A 220 -54.08 -20.62 -20.79
CA SER A 220 -55.07 -20.76 -21.86
C SER A 220 -56.20 -19.73 -21.68
N PRO A 221 -56.42 -18.79 -22.63
CA PRO A 221 -55.69 -18.60 -23.89
C PRO A 221 -54.23 -18.12 -23.69
N PRO A 222 -53.32 -18.37 -24.66
CA PRO A 222 -51.93 -17.97 -24.53
C PRO A 222 -51.80 -16.43 -24.51
N PRO A 223 -50.89 -15.88 -23.69
CA PRO A 223 -50.59 -14.44 -23.71
C PRO A 223 -49.97 -14.01 -25.05
N PRO A 224 -49.95 -12.70 -25.36
CA PRO A 224 -49.31 -12.20 -26.57
C PRO A 224 -47.83 -12.58 -26.63
N LYS A 225 -47.32 -12.78 -27.86
CA LYS A 225 -45.91 -13.10 -28.09
C LYS A 225 -45.02 -11.96 -27.61
N SER A 226 -43.93 -12.30 -26.92
CA SER A 226 -42.91 -11.34 -26.47
C SER A 226 -41.72 -11.38 -27.42
N THR A 227 -41.12 -10.21 -27.71
CA THR A 227 -39.99 -10.10 -28.64
C THR A 227 -38.76 -9.56 -27.91
N TYR A 228 -37.73 -10.39 -27.80
CA TYR A 228 -36.49 -10.06 -27.08
C TYR A 228 -35.33 -9.83 -28.05
N TYR A 229 -34.31 -9.12 -27.58
CA TYR A 229 -33.06 -8.89 -28.30
C TYR A 229 -31.89 -9.10 -27.33
N MET A 230 -30.78 -9.62 -27.83
CA MET A 230 -29.51 -9.60 -27.09
C MET A 230 -28.71 -8.38 -27.51
N GLN A 231 -28.34 -7.56 -26.54
CA GLN A 231 -27.43 -6.43 -26.67
C GLN A 231 -26.02 -6.88 -26.29
N TYR A 232 -25.05 -6.71 -27.18
CA TYR A 232 -23.63 -6.97 -26.93
C TYR A 232 -22.86 -5.66 -26.96
N THR A 233 -22.08 -5.38 -25.93
CA THR A 233 -21.21 -4.20 -25.85
C THR A 233 -19.76 -4.64 -25.74
N ILE A 234 -18.93 -4.23 -26.72
CA ILE A 234 -17.49 -4.47 -26.73
C ILE A 234 -16.71 -3.16 -26.50
N ASP A 235 -15.64 -3.24 -25.71
CA ASP A 235 -14.62 -2.19 -25.67
C ASP A 235 -13.35 -2.69 -26.35
N TYR A 236 -12.91 -1.97 -27.38
CA TYR A 236 -11.83 -2.38 -28.27
C TYR A 236 -10.88 -1.23 -28.64
N ASP A 237 -9.72 -1.60 -29.17
CA ASP A 237 -8.71 -0.67 -29.70
C ASP A 237 -7.94 -1.32 -30.87
N ASP A 238 -7.11 -0.54 -31.55
CA ASP A 238 -6.21 -1.04 -32.59
C ASP A 238 -5.08 -1.90 -31.96
N ILE A 239 -4.69 -3.01 -32.60
CA ILE A 239 -3.67 -3.94 -32.05
C ILE A 239 -2.29 -3.26 -31.96
N GLN A 240 -1.67 -3.26 -30.77
CA GLN A 240 -0.35 -2.68 -30.52
C GLN A 240 0.76 -3.76 -30.44
N PRO A 241 2.04 -3.43 -30.71
CA PRO A 241 3.16 -4.40 -30.68
C PRO A 241 3.38 -5.13 -29.35
N GLY A 242 2.90 -4.58 -28.23
CA GLY A 242 3.00 -5.21 -26.91
C GLY A 242 1.76 -6.01 -26.50
N ASN A 243 0.72 -6.07 -27.33
CA ASN A 243 -0.46 -6.87 -27.05
C ASN A 243 -0.15 -8.37 -27.08
N ARG A 244 -0.73 -9.11 -26.14
CA ARG A 244 -0.68 -10.56 -26.05
C ARG A 244 -2.07 -11.12 -26.32
N GLU A 245 -2.16 -12.02 -27.28
CA GLU A 245 -3.41 -12.65 -27.66
C GLU A 245 -3.91 -13.59 -26.55
N LEU A 246 -5.21 -13.56 -26.30
CA LEU A 246 -5.91 -14.47 -25.40
C LEU A 246 -6.62 -15.59 -26.18
N TYR A 247 -6.62 -16.78 -25.58
CA TYR A 247 -7.35 -17.97 -26.03
C TYR A 247 -8.16 -18.52 -24.86
N LEU A 248 -9.26 -19.22 -25.13
CA LEU A 248 -9.94 -19.99 -24.09
C LEU A 248 -9.29 -21.37 -23.94
N ALA A 249 -9.05 -21.79 -22.71
CA ALA A 249 -8.62 -23.15 -22.41
C ALA A 249 -9.76 -24.13 -22.75
N GLY A 250 -9.42 -25.34 -23.18
CA GLY A 250 -10.40 -26.35 -23.57
C GLY A 250 -11.00 -27.16 -22.41
N CYS A 251 -10.50 -26.93 -21.18
CA CYS A 251 -11.09 -27.37 -19.93
C CYS A 251 -11.90 -26.19 -19.29
N CYS A 252 -12.73 -26.36 -18.28
CA CYS A 252 -12.85 -27.48 -17.36
C CYS A 252 -14.34 -27.75 -17.02
N ASP A 253 -14.92 -28.76 -17.65
CA ASP A 253 -16.31 -29.24 -17.41
C ASP A 253 -16.31 -30.33 -16.33
N VAL A 254 -17.06 -30.14 -15.25
CA VAL A 254 -17.12 -31.10 -14.14
C VAL A 254 -17.63 -32.48 -14.55
N SER A 255 -18.49 -32.57 -15.57
CA SER A 255 -19.06 -33.83 -16.03
C SER A 255 -18.09 -34.69 -16.86
N GLY A 256 -16.93 -34.14 -17.28
CA GLY A 256 -15.91 -34.82 -18.08
C GLY A 256 -14.81 -35.49 -17.27
N ASP A 257 -13.81 -36.05 -17.93
CA ASP A 257 -12.64 -36.68 -17.30
C ASP A 257 -11.35 -36.43 -18.13
N LEU A 258 -10.26 -37.13 -17.82
CA LEU A 258 -8.99 -36.97 -18.52
C LEU A 258 -9.02 -37.36 -20.01
N PHE A 259 -9.97 -38.21 -20.41
CA PHE A 259 -10.08 -38.82 -21.72
C PHE A 259 -11.34 -38.40 -22.49
N HIS A 260 -12.33 -37.85 -21.80
CA HIS A 260 -13.65 -37.55 -22.32
C HIS A 260 -14.09 -36.16 -21.90
N GLN A 261 -14.78 -35.48 -22.81
CA GLN A 261 -15.10 -34.05 -22.72
C GLN A 261 -16.18 -33.71 -21.68
N GLY A 262 -16.91 -34.72 -21.17
CA GLY A 262 -18.04 -34.51 -20.28
C GLY A 262 -19.35 -34.33 -21.01
N ALA A 263 -20.45 -34.51 -20.30
CA ALA A 263 -21.81 -34.35 -20.80
C ALA A 263 -22.30 -32.89 -20.77
N VAL A 264 -21.45 -31.93 -20.36
CA VAL A 264 -21.73 -30.49 -20.13
C VAL A 264 -22.68 -30.23 -18.97
N GLU A 265 -23.69 -31.07 -18.83
CA GLU A 265 -24.70 -31.02 -17.78
C GLU A 265 -24.72 -32.30 -16.94
N TYR A 266 -25.35 -32.24 -15.78
CA TYR A 266 -25.64 -33.38 -14.93
C TYR A 266 -26.86 -33.10 -14.05
N ASP A 267 -27.52 -34.15 -13.56
CA ASP A 267 -28.62 -34.01 -12.61
C ASP A 267 -28.10 -33.98 -11.16
N VAL A 268 -28.72 -33.18 -10.29
CA VAL A 268 -28.47 -33.19 -8.85
C VAL A 268 -29.62 -33.95 -8.18
N PRO A 269 -29.36 -35.13 -7.57
CA PRO A 269 -30.40 -35.89 -6.90
C PRO A 269 -30.83 -35.20 -5.61
N GLN A 270 -32.10 -35.37 -5.22
CA GLN A 270 -32.61 -34.85 -3.95
C GLN A 270 -31.98 -35.59 -2.76
N CYS A 271 -31.46 -34.85 -1.78
CA CYS A 271 -30.86 -35.41 -0.56
C CYS A 271 -31.91 -36.07 0.35
N ASP A 272 -31.48 -37.08 1.11
CA ASP A 272 -32.17 -37.48 2.33
C ASP A 272 -31.54 -36.73 3.52
N GLN A 273 -32.28 -35.75 4.05
CA GLN A 273 -31.85 -34.89 5.16
C GLN A 273 -31.46 -35.66 6.43
N VAL A 274 -31.93 -36.90 6.60
CA VAL A 274 -31.55 -37.77 7.74
C VAL A 274 -30.13 -38.30 7.59
N SER A 275 -29.70 -38.60 6.36
CA SER A 275 -28.39 -39.18 6.06
C SER A 275 -27.32 -38.14 5.76
N ASN A 276 -27.70 -36.97 5.22
CA ASN A 276 -26.80 -35.88 4.89
C ASN A 276 -27.41 -34.52 5.34
N PRO A 277 -27.13 -34.06 6.58
CA PRO A 277 -27.79 -32.90 7.18
C PRO A 277 -27.46 -31.55 6.51
N GLY A 278 -26.47 -31.51 5.61
CA GLY A 278 -26.11 -30.32 4.84
C GLY A 278 -26.72 -30.25 3.44
N CYS A 279 -27.27 -31.36 2.92
CA CYS A 279 -27.84 -31.44 1.57
C CYS A 279 -26.99 -30.78 0.47
N VAL A 280 -25.68 -30.98 0.50
CA VAL A 280 -24.77 -30.54 -0.55
C VAL A 280 -24.38 -31.74 -1.41
N TYR A 281 -24.58 -31.62 -2.72
CA TYR A 281 -24.10 -32.57 -3.71
C TYR A 281 -22.83 -32.04 -4.36
N THR A 282 -21.75 -32.83 -4.34
CA THR A 282 -20.45 -32.43 -4.85
C THR A 282 -19.96 -33.39 -5.93
N VAL A 283 -19.56 -32.85 -7.07
CA VAL A 283 -18.95 -33.63 -8.16
C VAL A 283 -17.54 -33.12 -8.42
N ALA A 284 -16.59 -34.05 -8.53
CA ALA A 284 -15.19 -33.71 -8.78
C ALA A 284 -14.62 -34.45 -9.99
N THR A 285 -13.78 -33.76 -10.77
CA THR A 285 -13.09 -34.36 -11.91
C THR A 285 -11.68 -33.81 -12.11
N ARG A 286 -10.92 -34.44 -13.01
CA ARG A 286 -9.56 -34.10 -13.43
C ARG A 286 -9.50 -33.93 -14.94
N GLN A 287 -8.95 -32.82 -15.41
CA GLN A 287 -8.78 -32.51 -16.83
C GLN A 287 -7.44 -31.82 -17.10
N HIS A 288 -6.88 -31.98 -18.29
CA HIS A 288 -5.69 -31.23 -18.71
C HIS A 288 -6.02 -29.76 -18.98
N VAL A 289 -5.10 -28.84 -18.65
CA VAL A 289 -5.23 -27.39 -18.94
C VAL A 289 -5.61 -27.16 -20.40
N SER A 290 -5.04 -27.95 -21.32
CA SER A 290 -5.30 -27.86 -22.75
C SER A 290 -5.99 -29.07 -23.36
N ALA A 291 -6.85 -29.77 -22.60
CA ALA A 291 -7.75 -30.75 -23.22
C ALA A 291 -8.55 -30.06 -24.32
N GLY A 292 -8.19 -30.28 -25.59
CA GLY A 292 -8.71 -29.53 -26.73
C GLY A 292 -10.18 -29.86 -27.00
N GLY A 293 -11.01 -28.81 -26.88
CA GLY A 293 -12.31 -28.66 -27.55
C GLY A 293 -13.51 -29.37 -26.91
N ASN A 294 -14.20 -28.73 -25.97
CA ASN A 294 -15.45 -28.00 -26.25
C ASN A 294 -16.41 -27.96 -25.04
N ILE A 295 -16.57 -26.78 -24.45
CA ILE A 295 -17.59 -26.53 -23.42
C ILE A 295 -19.03 -26.57 -23.98
N PHE A 296 -19.23 -26.31 -25.29
CA PHE A 296 -20.55 -26.40 -25.97
C PHE A 296 -20.49 -26.93 -27.43
N LEU A 297 -19.56 -27.86 -27.69
CA LEU A 297 -19.48 -28.80 -28.83
C LEU A 297 -19.10 -28.31 -30.26
N LEU A 298 -17.91 -27.72 -30.52
CA LEU A 298 -17.48 -27.30 -31.86
C LEU A 298 -15.97 -27.54 -32.21
N GLY A 299 -15.64 -28.73 -32.74
CA GLY A 299 -14.57 -28.93 -33.76
C GLY A 299 -13.25 -29.66 -33.40
N HIS A 300 -13.16 -30.94 -33.80
CA HIS A 300 -12.03 -31.90 -33.97
C HIS A 300 -10.78 -31.89 -33.04
N ASP A 301 -10.42 -33.11 -32.59
CA ASP A 301 -9.17 -33.48 -31.91
C ASP A 301 -7.94 -32.89 -32.59
N TYR A 302 -7.19 -32.06 -31.85
CA TYR A 302 -5.84 -31.68 -32.23
C TYR A 302 -4.89 -32.12 -31.11
N ASN A 303 -3.84 -32.87 -31.49
CA ASN A 303 -2.67 -33.11 -30.65
C ASN A 303 -2.10 -31.76 -30.23
N VAL A 304 -2.38 -31.32 -29.01
CA VAL A 304 -1.82 -30.07 -28.51
C VAL A 304 -0.38 -30.34 -28.10
N GLU A 305 0.56 -29.66 -28.76
CA GLU A 305 1.96 -29.65 -28.33
C GLU A 305 2.06 -29.14 -26.89
N ASP A 306 2.83 -29.83 -26.06
CA ASP A 306 3.07 -29.38 -24.68
C ASP A 306 3.82 -28.04 -24.71
N ARG A 307 3.16 -26.98 -24.22
CA ARG A 307 3.67 -25.60 -24.24
C ARG A 307 3.33 -24.90 -22.93
N GLU A 308 4.11 -23.87 -22.60
CA GLU A 308 3.87 -23.05 -21.42
C GLU A 308 2.87 -21.94 -21.73
N VAL A 309 1.82 -21.88 -20.91
CA VAL A 309 0.74 -20.91 -21.01
C VAL A 309 0.59 -20.17 -19.68
N ASP A 310 0.20 -18.90 -19.79
CA ASP A 310 -0.15 -18.03 -18.68
C ASP A 310 -1.69 -18.03 -18.55
N ILE A 311 -2.24 -18.51 -17.45
CA ILE A 311 -3.67 -18.36 -17.10
C ILE A 311 -3.86 -16.94 -16.57
N VAL A 312 -4.72 -16.16 -17.24
CA VAL A 312 -4.92 -14.73 -16.99
C VAL A 312 -6.23 -14.48 -16.25
N TYR A 313 -7.29 -15.21 -16.61
CA TYR A 313 -8.64 -15.02 -16.07
C TYR A 313 -9.35 -16.36 -15.91
N ALA A 314 -10.13 -16.53 -14.84
CA ALA A 314 -10.91 -17.72 -14.57
C ALA A 314 -12.27 -17.36 -13.95
N VAL A 315 -13.37 -17.87 -14.48
CA VAL A 315 -14.71 -17.73 -13.88
C VAL A 315 -15.53 -19.00 -14.11
N GLY A 316 -16.34 -19.40 -13.14
CA GLY A 316 -17.25 -20.53 -13.24
C GLY A 316 -18.62 -20.13 -13.78
N HIS A 317 -19.32 -21.09 -14.39
CA HIS A 317 -20.71 -21.03 -14.78
C HIS A 317 -21.49 -22.10 -14.00
N GLN A 318 -22.56 -21.67 -13.34
CA GLN A 318 -23.48 -22.55 -12.61
C GLN A 318 -24.92 -22.06 -12.81
N HIS A 319 -25.83 -23.01 -12.93
CA HIS A 319 -27.27 -22.76 -12.85
C HIS A 319 -27.73 -22.58 -11.40
N ARG A 320 -28.98 -22.13 -11.24
CA ARG A 320 -29.69 -22.05 -9.96
C ARG A 320 -29.50 -23.31 -9.12
N GLY A 321 -29.30 -23.13 -7.81
CA GLY A 321 -28.92 -24.21 -6.89
C GLY A 321 -27.41 -24.40 -6.77
N GLY A 322 -26.61 -23.76 -7.63
CA GLY A 322 -25.15 -23.75 -7.50
C GLY A 322 -24.72 -23.10 -6.20
N LEU A 323 -23.74 -23.71 -5.53
CA LEU A 323 -23.12 -23.20 -4.31
C LEU A 323 -21.67 -22.73 -4.55
N GLY A 324 -21.07 -23.09 -5.67
CA GLY A 324 -19.71 -22.73 -6.05
C GLY A 324 -18.98 -23.81 -6.85
N VAL A 325 -17.99 -23.38 -7.64
CA VAL A 325 -17.03 -24.26 -8.31
C VAL A 325 -15.62 -23.86 -7.91
N HIS A 326 -14.78 -24.86 -7.65
CA HIS A 326 -13.41 -24.71 -7.19
C HIS A 326 -12.43 -25.37 -8.17
N LEU A 327 -11.29 -24.72 -8.39
CA LEU A 327 -10.21 -25.18 -9.25
C LEU A 327 -8.94 -25.41 -8.43
N PHE A 328 -8.35 -26.58 -8.56
CA PHE A 328 -7.12 -26.97 -7.87
C PHE A 328 -6.06 -27.47 -8.85
N ASN A 329 -4.80 -27.27 -8.51
CA ASN A 329 -3.71 -27.96 -9.17
C ASN A 329 -3.67 -29.42 -8.65
N ASP A 330 -3.81 -30.41 -9.53
CA ASP A 330 -3.91 -31.82 -9.10
C ASP A 330 -2.59 -32.36 -8.52
N LYS A 331 -1.44 -31.86 -8.99
CA LYS A 331 -0.11 -32.32 -8.53
C LYS A 331 0.24 -31.75 -7.16
N THR A 332 0.03 -30.45 -6.95
CA THR A 332 0.42 -29.76 -5.69
C THR A 332 -0.71 -29.74 -4.66
N ASN A 333 -1.93 -30.07 -5.08
CA ASN A 333 -3.16 -29.90 -4.30
C ASN A 333 -3.42 -28.44 -3.86
N GLU A 334 -2.79 -27.48 -4.55
CA GLU A 334 -2.95 -26.05 -4.32
C GLU A 334 -4.28 -25.58 -4.87
N HIS A 335 -4.99 -24.76 -4.09
CA HIS A 335 -6.21 -24.10 -4.53
C HIS A 335 -5.88 -22.94 -5.48
N ILE A 336 -6.35 -23.00 -6.73
CA ILE A 336 -6.08 -22.00 -7.77
C ILE A 336 -7.14 -20.89 -7.75
N CYS A 337 -8.42 -21.26 -7.81
CA CYS A 337 -9.51 -20.30 -7.93
C CYS A 337 -10.82 -20.88 -7.38
N THR A 338 -11.63 -20.01 -6.77
CA THR A 338 -13.02 -20.30 -6.37
C THR A 338 -13.94 -19.32 -7.08
N SER A 339 -14.98 -19.85 -7.72
CA SER A 339 -16.05 -19.07 -8.35
C SER A 339 -17.37 -19.33 -7.63
N MET A 340 -17.87 -18.32 -6.93
CA MET A 340 -19.10 -18.37 -6.13
C MET A 340 -20.24 -17.62 -6.82
N PRO A 341 -21.47 -18.17 -6.84
CA PRO A 341 -22.65 -17.48 -7.34
C PRO A 341 -23.14 -16.42 -6.35
N THR A 342 -23.56 -15.28 -6.88
CA THR A 342 -24.31 -14.25 -6.16
C THR A 342 -25.75 -14.26 -6.66
N TYR A 343 -26.69 -14.44 -5.74
CA TYR A 343 -28.12 -14.42 -6.05
C TYR A 343 -28.70 -13.01 -5.92
N GLY A 344 -29.70 -12.70 -6.73
CA GLY A 344 -30.45 -11.45 -6.59
C GLY A 344 -31.29 -11.42 -5.31
N HIS A 345 -31.65 -10.20 -4.87
CA HIS A 345 -32.48 -9.97 -3.67
C HIS A 345 -33.68 -9.04 -3.91
N GLY A 346 -33.78 -8.42 -5.08
CA GLY A 346 -34.79 -7.43 -5.42
C GLY A 346 -35.76 -7.90 -6.52
N THR A 347 -36.42 -6.92 -7.13
CA THR A 347 -37.34 -7.11 -8.27
C THR A 347 -36.88 -6.35 -9.52
N GLU A 348 -35.72 -5.69 -9.44
CA GLU A 348 -35.11 -4.97 -10.56
C GLU A 348 -34.56 -5.97 -11.58
N ALA A 349 -34.61 -5.60 -12.87
CA ALA A 349 -34.08 -6.43 -13.94
C ALA A 349 -32.60 -6.74 -13.73
N GLY A 350 -32.25 -8.01 -13.63
CA GLY A 350 -30.90 -8.48 -13.34
C GLY A 350 -30.51 -8.50 -11.85
N ASN A 351 -31.44 -8.30 -10.91
CA ASN A 351 -31.20 -8.45 -9.46
C ASN A 351 -32.32 -9.24 -8.76
N GLU A 352 -32.96 -10.16 -9.48
CA GLU A 352 -34.18 -10.83 -9.04
C GLU A 352 -33.92 -11.93 -8.02
N ALA A 353 -34.75 -11.96 -6.97
CA ALA A 353 -34.69 -13.00 -5.95
C ALA A 353 -34.83 -14.42 -6.54
N GLY A 354 -33.89 -15.31 -6.21
CA GLY A 354 -33.91 -16.71 -6.64
C GLY A 354 -33.17 -17.01 -7.95
N TYR A 355 -32.61 -16.00 -8.61
CA TYR A 355 -31.80 -16.13 -9.82
C TYR A 355 -30.33 -15.77 -9.55
N ILE A 356 -29.41 -16.44 -10.25
CA ILE A 356 -27.98 -16.10 -10.17
C ILE A 356 -27.72 -14.88 -11.06
N ARG A 357 -27.20 -13.82 -10.45
CA ARG A 357 -26.91 -12.53 -11.09
C ARG A 357 -25.46 -12.39 -11.52
N SER A 358 -24.53 -12.96 -10.76
CA SER A 358 -23.10 -12.87 -11.02
C SER A 358 -22.34 -14.06 -10.43
N MET A 359 -21.15 -14.29 -10.99
CA MET A 359 -20.16 -15.24 -10.49
C MET A 359 -18.88 -14.50 -10.13
N SER A 360 -18.22 -14.89 -9.02
CA SER A 360 -16.91 -14.33 -8.68
C SER A 360 -15.83 -14.85 -9.63
N SER A 361 -15.06 -13.95 -10.25
CA SER A 361 -13.95 -14.31 -11.14
C SER A 361 -12.59 -14.17 -10.45
N CYS A 362 -11.60 -14.97 -10.86
CA CYS A 362 -10.21 -14.81 -10.49
C CYS A 362 -9.40 -14.21 -11.65
N THR A 363 -8.61 -13.19 -11.34
CA THR A 363 -7.57 -12.64 -12.22
C THR A 363 -6.21 -12.89 -11.58
N PHE A 364 -5.21 -13.22 -12.39
CA PHE A 364 -3.87 -13.58 -11.91
C PHE A 364 -2.86 -12.48 -12.24
N ASP A 365 -2.23 -11.88 -11.22
CA ASP A 365 -1.14 -10.90 -11.38
C ASP A 365 0.01 -11.18 -10.38
N PRO A 366 1.13 -11.77 -10.83
CA PRO A 366 1.44 -12.14 -12.20
C PRO A 366 0.55 -13.31 -12.70
N PRO A 367 0.36 -13.46 -14.03
CA PRO A 367 -0.39 -14.59 -14.60
C PRO A 367 0.12 -15.94 -14.12
N LEU A 368 -0.80 -16.88 -13.87
CA LEU A 368 -0.45 -18.21 -13.37
C LEU A 368 0.12 -19.07 -14.51
N ARG A 369 1.43 -19.36 -14.45
CA ARG A 369 2.10 -20.14 -15.48
C ARG A 369 1.91 -21.65 -15.28
N MET A 370 1.42 -22.34 -16.31
CA MET A 370 1.21 -23.79 -16.33
C MET A 370 1.59 -24.38 -17.68
N ARG A 371 1.79 -25.70 -17.75
CA ARG A 371 1.89 -26.41 -19.03
C ARG A 371 0.52 -26.85 -19.51
N THR A 372 0.34 -26.89 -20.83
CA THR A 372 -0.88 -27.40 -21.45
C THR A 372 -1.20 -28.85 -21.04
N SER A 373 -0.18 -29.65 -20.71
CA SER A 373 -0.33 -31.02 -20.18
C SER A 373 -0.54 -31.13 -18.66
N ASP A 374 -0.47 -30.04 -17.89
CA ASP A 374 -0.75 -30.10 -16.46
C ASP A 374 -2.23 -30.42 -16.19
N ILE A 375 -2.51 -31.06 -15.04
CA ILE A 375 -3.85 -31.53 -14.67
C ILE A 375 -4.46 -30.60 -13.63
N LEU A 376 -5.67 -30.13 -13.91
CA LEU A 376 -6.52 -29.37 -13.02
C LEU A 376 -7.59 -30.29 -12.43
N ARG A 377 -7.78 -30.21 -11.11
CA ARG A 377 -8.87 -30.86 -10.40
C ARG A 377 -9.98 -29.85 -10.14
N VAL A 378 -11.17 -30.14 -10.62
CA VAL A 378 -12.34 -29.26 -10.55
C VAL A 378 -13.35 -29.88 -9.58
N VAL A 379 -13.93 -29.08 -8.71
CA VAL A 379 -14.95 -29.52 -7.75
C VAL A 379 -16.11 -28.56 -7.79
N ALA A 380 -17.30 -29.02 -8.18
CA ALA A 380 -18.53 -28.24 -8.10
C ALA A 380 -19.42 -28.70 -6.95
N SER A 381 -20.13 -27.75 -6.37
CA SER A 381 -21.08 -27.97 -5.28
C SER A 381 -22.45 -27.39 -5.65
N TYR A 382 -23.49 -28.15 -5.35
CA TYR A 382 -24.89 -27.78 -5.52
C TYR A 382 -25.70 -28.04 -4.26
N ASP A 383 -26.71 -27.20 -4.05
CA ASP A 383 -27.81 -27.46 -3.13
C ASP A 383 -28.64 -28.63 -3.69
N SER A 384 -28.84 -29.65 -2.85
CA SER A 384 -29.61 -30.85 -3.18
C SER A 384 -30.87 -31.00 -2.32
N THR A 385 -31.29 -29.94 -1.61
CA THR A 385 -32.57 -29.90 -0.87
C THR A 385 -33.77 -30.20 -1.77
N SER A 386 -33.74 -29.69 -3.01
CA SER A 386 -34.56 -30.12 -4.14
C SER A 386 -33.70 -30.81 -5.20
N GLY A 387 -34.26 -31.79 -5.90
CA GLY A 387 -33.59 -32.35 -7.08
C GLY A 387 -33.61 -31.36 -8.24
N HIS A 388 -32.50 -31.25 -8.96
CA HIS A 388 -32.34 -30.38 -10.14
C HIS A 388 -31.97 -31.21 -11.36
N SER A 389 -32.55 -30.91 -12.53
CA SER A 389 -32.17 -31.56 -13.79
C SER A 389 -31.39 -30.63 -14.73
N GLY A 390 -30.40 -31.17 -15.44
CA GLY A 390 -29.67 -30.44 -16.48
C GLY A 390 -28.88 -29.23 -15.96
N VAL A 391 -28.25 -29.33 -14.78
CA VAL A 391 -27.39 -28.26 -14.26
C VAL A 391 -25.99 -28.33 -14.85
N MET A 392 -25.33 -27.18 -15.00
CA MET A 392 -23.98 -27.09 -15.58
C MET A 392 -22.95 -26.63 -14.55
N SER A 393 -21.71 -27.10 -14.67
CA SER A 393 -20.58 -26.61 -13.86
C SER A 393 -19.32 -26.59 -14.67
N VAL A 394 -19.03 -25.41 -15.21
CA VAL A 394 -18.04 -25.24 -16.26
C VAL A 394 -17.16 -24.04 -15.95
N TRP A 395 -15.86 -24.14 -16.22
CA TRP A 395 -14.94 -23.01 -16.12
C TRP A 395 -14.69 -22.34 -17.46
N TYR A 396 -14.74 -21.01 -17.47
CA TYR A 396 -14.16 -20.14 -18.49
C TYR A 396 -12.76 -19.73 -18.06
N LEU A 397 -11.73 -20.24 -18.73
CA LEU A 397 -10.33 -19.91 -18.47
C LEU A 397 -9.72 -19.21 -19.68
N ALA A 398 -9.26 -17.97 -19.51
CA ALA A 398 -8.52 -17.25 -20.54
C ALA A 398 -7.01 -17.45 -20.32
N ILE A 399 -6.33 -17.96 -21.35
CA ILE A 399 -4.89 -18.27 -21.37
C ILE A 399 -4.18 -17.50 -22.47
N SER A 400 -2.88 -17.25 -22.28
CA SER A 400 -1.99 -16.65 -23.29
C SER A 400 -0.67 -17.40 -23.36
N ASP A 401 -0.03 -17.45 -24.53
CA ASP A 401 1.26 -18.12 -24.68
C ASP A 401 2.36 -17.41 -23.90
N ALA A 402 3.12 -18.16 -23.09
CA ALA A 402 4.24 -17.61 -22.36
C ALA A 402 5.33 -17.12 -23.36
N PRO A 403 5.96 -15.96 -23.12
CA PRO A 403 7.00 -15.45 -23.99
C PRO A 403 8.18 -16.44 -24.04
N GLN A 404 8.47 -16.97 -25.23
CA GLN A 404 9.61 -17.87 -25.42
C GLN A 404 10.91 -17.11 -25.19
N THR A 405 11.70 -17.52 -24.20
CA THR A 405 13.08 -17.06 -24.01
C THR A 405 13.98 -17.68 -25.07
N ASN A 406 13.87 -17.23 -26.32
CA ASN A 406 14.82 -17.63 -27.35
C ASN A 406 16.11 -16.82 -27.18
N SER A 407 17.08 -17.48 -26.55
CA SER A 407 18.46 -17.03 -26.34
C SER A 407 19.30 -16.96 -27.62
N THR A 408 18.72 -16.66 -28.79
CA THR A 408 19.41 -16.82 -30.09
C THR A 408 19.14 -15.75 -31.15
N ASP A 409 18.56 -14.59 -30.83
CA ASP A 409 18.42 -13.48 -31.81
C ASP A 409 19.09 -12.15 -31.42
N ILE A 410 19.90 -12.15 -30.35
CA ILE A 410 20.73 -10.98 -29.99
C ILE A 410 22.01 -10.89 -30.86
N SER A 411 22.32 -11.91 -31.68
CA SER A 411 23.58 -11.95 -32.44
C SER A 411 23.53 -11.40 -33.87
N ASN A 412 22.35 -11.10 -34.45
CA ASN A 412 22.26 -10.72 -35.87
C ASN A 412 21.76 -9.29 -36.17
N SER A 413 21.45 -8.48 -35.16
CA SER A 413 21.15 -7.04 -35.36
C SER A 413 22.33 -6.11 -35.01
N LEU A 414 23.45 -6.66 -34.52
CA LEU A 414 24.66 -5.91 -34.13
C LEU A 414 25.69 -5.73 -35.27
N SER A 415 25.28 -5.86 -36.54
CA SER A 415 26.15 -5.51 -37.67
C SER A 415 25.44 -4.69 -38.75
N ALA A 416 25.05 -3.46 -38.45
CA ALA A 416 24.96 -2.43 -39.49
C ALA A 416 24.95 -1.02 -38.88
N LYS A 417 25.93 -0.23 -39.34
CA LYS A 417 26.07 1.24 -39.25
C LYS A 417 26.56 1.82 -37.92
N GLU A 418 27.89 1.82 -37.81
CA GLU A 418 28.61 3.04 -37.40
C GLU A 418 28.17 4.22 -38.29
N SER A 419 27.65 5.27 -37.67
CA SER A 419 27.65 6.61 -38.25
C SER A 419 27.76 7.67 -37.15
N ASN A 420 28.67 8.62 -37.39
CA ASN A 420 29.13 9.72 -36.55
C ASN A 420 28.06 10.47 -35.73
N PRO A 421 28.44 11.07 -34.57
CA PRO A 421 27.51 11.82 -33.73
C PRO A 421 27.11 13.13 -34.41
N VAL A 422 25.83 13.26 -34.76
CA VAL A 422 25.23 14.54 -35.13
C VAL A 422 24.64 15.14 -33.86
N GLN A 423 25.21 16.26 -33.41
CA GLN A 423 24.59 17.18 -32.46
C GLN A 423 23.21 17.61 -33.01
N SER A 424 22.12 17.15 -32.39
CA SER A 424 20.78 17.70 -32.63
C SER A 424 20.28 18.45 -31.40
N SER A 425 20.00 19.73 -31.60
CA SER A 425 19.56 20.77 -30.65
C SER A 425 18.15 20.58 -30.07
N THR A 426 17.59 19.38 -30.07
CA THR A 426 16.23 19.09 -29.59
C THR A 426 16.18 18.59 -28.13
N SER A 427 17.33 18.22 -27.54
CA SER A 427 17.40 17.70 -26.16
C SER A 427 17.24 18.78 -25.07
N TRP A 428 17.36 20.06 -25.41
CA TRP A 428 17.24 21.17 -24.45
C TRP A 428 15.78 21.54 -24.12
N LEU A 429 14.82 21.23 -25.00
CA LEU A 429 13.41 21.62 -24.83
C LEU A 429 12.63 20.67 -23.92
N VAL A 430 12.97 19.38 -23.88
CA VAL A 430 12.33 18.40 -22.99
C VAL A 430 12.90 18.50 -21.56
N ALA A 431 14.21 18.73 -21.43
CA ALA A 431 14.86 19.02 -20.15
C ALA A 431 14.38 20.37 -19.56
N GLY A 432 14.20 21.39 -20.40
CA GLY A 432 13.60 22.67 -20.03
C GLY A 432 12.14 22.57 -19.63
N GLY A 433 11.35 21.67 -20.23
CA GLY A 433 9.95 21.44 -19.89
C GLY A 433 9.73 20.82 -18.51
N LEU A 434 10.54 19.82 -18.13
CA LEU A 434 10.44 19.16 -16.82
C LEU A 434 11.09 19.98 -15.69
N SER A 435 12.18 20.69 -15.97
CA SER A 435 12.75 21.65 -15.02
C SER A 435 11.87 22.90 -14.87
N ALA A 436 11.15 23.34 -15.91
CA ALA A 436 10.11 24.35 -15.78
C ALA A 436 8.90 23.84 -14.97
N ILE A 437 8.52 22.57 -15.05
CA ILE A 437 7.45 21.98 -14.20
C ILE A 437 7.90 21.91 -12.72
N ILE A 438 9.18 21.63 -12.44
CA ILE A 438 9.72 21.61 -11.08
C ILE A 438 9.92 23.03 -10.54
N ILE A 439 10.37 23.98 -11.37
CA ILE A 439 10.46 25.40 -11.02
C ILE A 439 9.06 26.01 -10.89
N LEU A 440 8.07 25.58 -11.68
CA LEU A 440 6.66 25.96 -11.55
C LEU A 440 6.00 25.31 -10.32
N ALA A 441 6.39 24.09 -9.94
CA ALA A 441 5.94 23.45 -8.71
C ALA A 441 6.57 24.13 -7.48
N MET A 442 7.85 24.50 -7.54
CA MET A 442 8.54 25.28 -6.49
C MET A 442 8.08 26.75 -6.43
N SER A 443 7.78 27.38 -7.56
CA SER A 443 7.23 28.74 -7.60
C SER A 443 5.77 28.76 -7.17
N ASN A 444 5.00 27.69 -7.44
CA ASN A 444 3.66 27.51 -6.88
C ASN A 444 3.69 27.17 -5.37
N LEU A 445 4.76 26.57 -4.86
CA LEU A 445 4.98 26.39 -3.41
C LEU A 445 5.31 27.71 -2.69
N LEU A 446 6.01 28.64 -3.36
CA LEU A 446 6.21 30.02 -2.88
C LEU A 446 4.93 30.87 -2.97
N SER A 447 4.10 30.68 -4.01
CA SER A 447 2.79 31.36 -4.10
C SER A 447 1.72 30.75 -3.17
N LEU A 448 1.87 29.49 -2.76
CA LEU A 448 1.04 28.87 -1.72
C LEU A 448 1.37 29.40 -0.31
N ALA A 449 2.60 29.85 -0.03
CA ALA A 449 2.90 30.55 1.21
C ALA A 449 2.19 31.92 1.28
N GLU A 450 2.10 32.65 0.16
CA GLU A 450 1.30 33.88 0.05
C GLU A 450 -0.22 33.60 0.04
N PHE A 451 -0.66 32.46 -0.52
CA PHE A 451 -2.07 32.04 -0.48
C PHE A 451 -2.49 31.57 0.92
N GLN A 452 -1.61 30.94 1.69
CA GLN A 452 -1.88 30.52 3.07
C GLN A 452 -1.94 31.71 4.03
N GLU A 453 -1.13 32.76 3.81
CA GLU A 453 -1.30 34.06 4.50
C GLU A 453 -2.61 34.77 4.09
N ARG A 454 -3.02 34.72 2.81
CA ARG A 454 -4.29 35.32 2.36
C ARG A 454 -5.53 34.55 2.82
N VAL A 455 -5.49 33.22 2.90
CA VAL A 455 -6.60 32.39 3.39
C VAL A 455 -6.71 32.47 4.92
N LEU A 456 -5.59 32.57 5.64
CA LEU A 456 -5.62 32.87 7.08
C LEU A 456 -6.11 34.30 7.35
N ALA A 457 -5.74 35.29 6.52
CA ALA A 457 -6.26 36.67 6.63
C ALA A 457 -7.74 36.81 6.23
N GLU A 458 -8.23 36.06 5.24
CA GLU A 458 -9.66 36.05 4.85
C GLU A 458 -10.55 35.27 5.83
N SER A 459 -10.01 34.26 6.54
CA SER A 459 -10.75 33.56 7.60
C SER A 459 -10.96 34.43 8.85
N VAL A 460 -10.05 35.38 9.12
CA VAL A 460 -10.16 36.34 10.22
C VAL A 460 -11.09 37.52 9.86
N HIS A 461 -11.25 37.85 8.58
CA HIS A 461 -12.15 38.93 8.15
C HIS A 461 -13.62 38.52 7.92
N ARG A 462 -13.92 37.23 7.69
CA ARG A 462 -15.31 36.73 7.56
C ARG A 462 -16.02 36.43 8.88
N GLY A 463 -15.36 36.60 10.03
CA GLY A 463 -15.96 36.41 11.36
C GLY A 463 -16.78 37.58 11.92
N ASN A 464 -16.82 38.74 11.24
CA ASN A 464 -17.37 39.98 11.83
C ASN A 464 -18.58 40.60 11.13
N GLU A 465 -19.11 40.05 10.05
CA GLU A 465 -20.32 40.59 9.41
C GLU A 465 -21.26 39.47 8.96
N CYS A 466 -22.28 39.18 9.77
CA CYS A 466 -23.62 38.81 9.30
C CYS A 466 -24.58 38.65 10.49
N SER A 467 -24.99 39.78 11.04
CA SER A 467 -26.24 39.90 11.79
C SER A 467 -27.18 40.76 10.96
N SER A 468 -27.99 40.13 10.10
CA SER A 468 -29.41 40.46 9.81
C SER A 468 -29.85 39.96 8.43
N VAL A 469 -30.75 38.98 8.46
CA VAL A 469 -31.98 38.83 7.65
C VAL A 469 -31.89 39.07 6.14
N ASP A 470 -32.03 38.02 5.32
CA ASP A 470 -33.34 37.72 4.69
C ASP A 470 -33.42 36.30 4.08
N GLN A 471 -34.64 35.77 4.06
CA GLN A 471 -35.04 34.37 3.85
C GLN A 471 -35.13 33.98 2.36
N SER A 472 -34.56 32.83 1.98
CA SER A 472 -35.20 31.81 1.11
C SER A 472 -34.35 30.54 1.01
N PRO A 473 -34.94 29.34 0.95
CA PRO A 473 -34.21 28.08 1.11
C PRO A 473 -33.66 27.58 -0.22
N ARG A 474 -32.35 27.32 -0.29
CA ARG A 474 -31.75 26.42 -1.30
C ARG A 474 -31.29 25.17 -0.59
N THR A 475 -32.03 24.09 -0.84
CA THR A 475 -31.80 22.71 -0.43
C THR A 475 -30.54 22.16 -1.11
N ALA A 476 -29.47 21.97 -0.33
CA ALA A 476 -28.47 20.95 -0.59
C ALA A 476 -28.83 19.77 0.30
N TYR A 477 -29.18 18.64 -0.32
CA TYR A 477 -29.56 17.41 0.36
C TYR A 477 -28.33 16.84 1.09
N GLU A 478 -28.31 16.97 2.41
CA GLU A 478 -27.73 15.97 3.32
C GLU A 478 -28.79 14.87 3.47
N GLU A 479 -28.52 13.68 2.95
CA GLU A 479 -29.31 12.50 3.31
C GLU A 479 -28.90 12.04 4.70
N VAL A 480 -29.73 12.41 5.67
CA VAL A 480 -29.85 11.75 6.96
C VAL A 480 -30.50 10.39 6.72
N ILE A 481 -29.74 9.30 6.82
CA ILE A 481 -30.31 7.96 6.97
C ILE A 481 -30.64 7.78 8.45
N VAL A 482 -31.94 7.83 8.75
CA VAL A 482 -32.52 7.37 10.02
C VAL A 482 -32.50 5.84 9.99
N ILE A 483 -31.66 5.22 10.81
CA ILE A 483 -31.68 3.77 11.05
C ILE A 483 -32.66 3.53 12.20
N ASN A 484 -33.85 3.04 11.88
CA ASN A 484 -34.68 2.30 12.84
C ASN A 484 -34.14 0.87 12.91
N GLY A 485 -34.08 0.34 14.13
CA GLY A 485 -33.30 -0.85 14.47
C GLY A 485 -33.64 -2.13 13.72
N ASP A 486 -32.58 -2.88 13.44
CA ASP A 486 -32.40 -4.32 13.71
C ASP A 486 -30.87 -4.58 13.70
N GLU A 487 -30.38 -5.43 14.61
CA GLU A 487 -28.98 -5.51 15.05
C GLU A 487 -27.98 -6.24 14.10
N ASP A 488 -28.31 -6.51 12.83
CA ASP A 488 -27.46 -7.35 11.94
C ASP A 488 -26.74 -6.62 10.78
N ASP A 489 -26.88 -5.30 10.64
CA ASP A 489 -26.40 -4.53 9.46
C ASP A 489 -25.00 -3.87 9.57
N ILE A 490 -24.08 -4.40 10.38
CA ILE A 490 -22.75 -3.76 10.59
C ILE A 490 -21.70 -4.13 9.50
N LEU A 491 -22.01 -4.96 8.51
CA LEU A 491 -21.03 -5.45 7.51
C LEU A 491 -21.46 -5.27 6.05
N ALA A 492 -21.72 -4.03 5.61
CA ALA A 492 -21.86 -3.72 4.19
C ALA A 492 -21.32 -2.32 3.83
N ILE A 493 -20.00 -2.13 3.91
CA ILE A 493 -19.33 -0.99 3.25
C ILE A 493 -19.17 -1.35 1.77
N SER A 494 -19.82 -0.58 0.90
CA SER A 494 -19.78 -0.72 -0.57
C SER A 494 -18.36 -0.91 -1.15
N PRO A 495 -18.11 -1.96 -1.97
CA PRO A 495 -16.81 -2.22 -2.60
C PRO A 495 -16.37 -1.15 -3.62
N ALA A 496 -17.29 -0.31 -4.11
CA ALA A 496 -16.99 0.76 -5.08
C ALA A 496 -16.24 1.96 -4.46
N ILE A 497 -16.38 2.19 -3.15
CA ILE A 497 -15.66 3.26 -2.43
C ILE A 497 -14.27 2.76 -2.01
N GLN A 498 -14.11 1.45 -1.81
CA GLN A 498 -12.84 0.85 -1.37
C GLN A 498 -11.84 0.64 -2.52
N SER A 499 -12.31 0.35 -3.74
CA SER A 499 -11.45 0.19 -4.94
C SER A 499 -10.78 1.51 -5.37
N ASN A 500 -11.52 2.63 -5.35
CA ASN A 500 -10.98 3.95 -5.70
C ASN A 500 -9.84 4.38 -4.76
N ASN A 501 -9.91 4.02 -3.48
CA ASN A 501 -8.87 4.36 -2.51
C ASN A 501 -7.58 3.56 -2.72
N GLN A 502 -7.65 2.30 -3.19
CA GLN A 502 -6.45 1.50 -3.45
C GLN A 502 -5.67 2.01 -4.67
N VAL A 503 -6.37 2.34 -5.76
CA VAL A 503 -5.75 2.95 -6.95
C VAL A 503 -5.11 4.28 -6.59
N LEU A 504 -5.79 5.10 -5.78
CA LEU A 504 -5.26 6.38 -5.32
C LEU A 504 -3.99 6.23 -4.47
N VAL A 505 -3.94 5.22 -3.59
CA VAL A 505 -2.73 4.89 -2.80
C VAL A 505 -1.58 4.46 -3.72
N ILE A 506 -1.83 3.60 -4.70
CA ILE A 506 -0.77 3.15 -5.64
C ILE A 506 -0.25 4.34 -6.46
N ALA A 507 -1.15 5.17 -6.99
CA ALA A 507 -0.78 6.38 -7.72
C ALA A 507 0.07 7.34 -6.86
N TYR A 508 -0.32 7.54 -5.60
CA TYR A 508 0.45 8.33 -4.65
C TYR A 508 1.87 7.77 -4.45
N LEU A 509 2.01 6.46 -4.27
CA LEU A 509 3.31 5.81 -4.02
C LEU A 509 4.25 5.91 -5.22
N VAL A 510 3.74 5.78 -6.44
CA VAL A 510 4.53 5.95 -7.67
C VAL A 510 4.99 7.40 -7.81
N VAL A 511 4.10 8.37 -7.59
CA VAL A 511 4.44 9.80 -7.63
C VAL A 511 5.49 10.13 -6.57
N LEU A 512 5.33 9.62 -5.34
CA LEU A 512 6.30 9.80 -4.26
C LEU A 512 7.68 9.26 -4.65
N GLY A 513 7.74 8.05 -5.24
CA GLY A 513 8.98 7.45 -5.72
C GLY A 513 9.67 8.30 -6.79
N PHE A 514 8.92 8.73 -7.82
CA PHE A 514 9.44 9.57 -8.90
C PHE A 514 9.94 10.93 -8.41
N VAL A 515 9.20 11.60 -7.54
CA VAL A 515 9.66 12.88 -6.95
C VAL A 515 10.93 12.65 -6.12
N GLY A 516 10.99 11.57 -5.34
CA GLY A 516 12.16 11.24 -4.53
C GLY A 516 13.41 10.96 -5.35
N GLY A 517 13.30 10.13 -6.38
CA GLY A 517 14.42 9.81 -7.29
C GLY A 517 14.97 11.06 -8.00
N ALA A 518 14.08 11.89 -8.56
CA ALA A 518 14.50 13.12 -9.25
C ALA A 518 15.14 14.14 -8.29
N LEU A 519 14.57 14.33 -7.09
CA LEU A 519 15.12 15.25 -6.10
C LEU A 519 16.50 14.81 -5.61
N HIS A 520 16.72 13.50 -5.42
CA HIS A 520 18.02 12.99 -5.01
C HIS A 520 19.10 13.27 -6.05
N VAL A 521 18.83 12.91 -7.32
CA VAL A 521 19.78 13.15 -8.41
C VAL A 521 20.10 14.63 -8.57
N LEU A 522 19.10 15.52 -8.44
CA LEU A 522 19.32 16.96 -8.46
C LEU A 522 20.22 17.43 -7.31
N CYS A 523 19.99 16.95 -6.09
CA CYS A 523 20.84 17.29 -4.94
C CYS A 523 22.29 16.84 -5.17
N GLN A 524 22.49 15.61 -5.66
CA GLN A 524 23.82 15.08 -5.96
C GLN A 524 24.51 15.87 -7.08
N TRP A 525 23.79 16.21 -8.15
CA TRP A 525 24.32 17.02 -9.24
C TRP A 525 24.79 18.40 -8.74
N LEU A 526 24.01 19.07 -7.88
CA LEU A 526 24.40 20.35 -7.27
C LEU A 526 25.62 20.23 -6.35
N ILE A 527 25.70 19.17 -5.55
CA ILE A 527 26.87 18.90 -4.69
C ILE A 527 28.11 18.69 -5.55
N ASN A 528 28.03 17.88 -6.60
CA ASN A 528 29.14 17.62 -7.51
C ASN A 528 29.60 18.90 -8.22
N MET A 529 28.68 19.73 -8.70
CA MET A 529 28.99 21.04 -9.28
C MET A 529 29.77 21.95 -8.31
N ILE A 530 29.36 21.98 -7.03
CA ILE A 530 30.03 22.77 -5.98
C ILE A 530 31.45 22.23 -5.72
N LEU A 531 31.63 20.91 -5.66
CA LEU A 531 32.92 20.26 -5.44
C LEU A 531 33.86 20.39 -6.65
N GLU A 532 33.35 20.30 -7.88
CA GLU A 532 34.10 20.53 -9.12
C GLU A 532 34.56 21.98 -9.23
N PHE A 533 33.71 22.93 -8.83
CA PHE A 533 34.08 24.34 -8.77
C PHE A 533 35.31 24.55 -7.88
N ARG A 534 35.34 23.93 -6.68
CA ARG A 534 36.52 23.96 -5.79
C ARG A 534 37.77 23.44 -6.51
N GLN A 535 37.69 22.27 -7.14
CA GLN A 535 38.82 21.65 -7.83
C GLN A 535 39.33 22.49 -9.00
N ASN A 536 38.43 23.09 -9.77
CA ASN A 536 38.79 23.93 -10.91
C ASN A 536 39.44 25.24 -10.46
N THR A 537 38.94 25.91 -9.42
CA THR A 537 39.56 27.15 -8.92
C THR A 537 40.95 26.91 -8.29
N LEU A 538 41.18 25.75 -7.69
CA LEU A 538 42.49 25.37 -7.15
C LEU A 538 43.60 25.33 -8.21
N LYS A 539 43.27 25.05 -9.48
CA LYS A 539 44.25 25.05 -10.58
C LYS A 539 44.84 26.44 -10.86
N TYR A 540 44.14 27.51 -10.48
CA TYR A 540 44.50 28.90 -10.80
C TYR A 540 45.09 29.67 -9.61
N THR A 541 45.22 29.05 -8.43
CA THR A 541 45.61 29.75 -7.18
C THR A 541 46.90 29.18 -6.62
N SER A 542 47.88 30.02 -6.29
CA SER A 542 49.16 29.61 -5.69
C SER A 542 49.08 29.31 -4.19
N THR A 543 48.05 29.80 -3.49
CA THR A 543 47.79 29.58 -2.04
C THR A 543 46.72 28.51 -1.81
N ALA A 544 46.97 27.29 -2.27
CA ALA A 544 45.99 26.20 -2.31
C ALA A 544 45.37 25.83 -0.95
N LEU A 545 46.15 25.75 0.14
CA LEU A 545 45.63 25.43 1.49
C LEU A 545 44.71 26.52 2.04
N VAL A 546 45.08 27.80 1.86
CA VAL A 546 44.29 28.94 2.35
C VAL A 546 42.95 29.00 1.60
N TYR A 547 42.98 28.79 0.27
CA TYR A 547 41.75 28.71 -0.51
C TYR A 547 40.89 27.52 -0.10
N TRP A 548 41.47 26.32 0.08
CA TRP A 548 40.74 25.12 0.50
C TRP A 548 40.02 25.34 1.83
N THR A 549 40.73 25.85 2.83
CA THR A 549 40.16 26.17 4.15
C THR A 549 39.10 27.27 4.08
N LEU A 550 39.36 28.38 3.37
CA LEU A 550 38.37 29.46 3.23
C LEU A 550 37.08 28.99 2.53
N TYR A 551 37.21 28.20 1.47
CA TYR A 551 36.09 27.59 0.76
C TYR A 551 35.22 26.75 1.72
N THR A 552 35.84 25.84 2.49
CA THR A 552 35.09 24.99 3.43
C THR A 552 34.36 25.81 4.49
N VAL A 553 35.00 26.86 5.01
CA VAL A 553 34.43 27.75 6.02
C VAL A 553 33.23 28.52 5.46
N ILE A 554 33.30 29.04 4.22
CA ILE A 554 32.20 29.78 3.59
C ILE A 554 30.96 28.89 3.42
N PHE A 555 31.13 27.68 2.88
CA PHE A 555 30.01 26.75 2.70
C PHE A 555 29.46 26.23 4.03
N LEU A 556 30.30 26.10 5.06
CA LEU A 556 29.84 25.74 6.40
C LEU A 556 29.04 26.87 7.07
N ILE A 557 29.44 28.14 6.89
CA ILE A 557 28.65 29.29 7.33
C ILE A 557 27.28 29.28 6.62
N ALA A 558 27.27 29.03 5.31
CA ALA A 558 26.02 28.90 4.56
C ALA A 558 25.14 27.76 5.12
N ALA A 559 25.71 26.59 5.44
CA ALA A 559 24.97 25.48 6.03
C ALA A 559 24.35 25.83 7.40
N ILE A 560 25.07 26.58 8.24
CA ILE A 560 24.57 27.08 9.52
C ILE A 560 23.40 28.05 9.28
N LEU A 561 23.55 29.01 8.35
CA LEU A 561 22.50 29.98 8.02
C LEU A 561 21.23 29.30 7.51
N TRP A 562 21.35 28.32 6.61
CA TRP A 562 20.22 27.50 6.15
C TRP A 562 19.51 26.80 7.31
N THR A 563 20.27 26.19 8.22
CA THR A 563 19.69 25.48 9.36
C THR A 563 19.02 26.44 10.36
N LYS A 564 19.47 27.69 10.45
CA LYS A 564 18.83 28.70 11.32
C LYS A 564 17.47 29.16 10.82
N LEU A 565 17.16 29.02 9.52
CA LEU A 565 15.82 29.30 8.99
C LEU A 565 14.76 28.36 9.60
N SER A 566 15.13 27.11 9.87
CA SER A 566 14.28 26.16 10.57
C SER A 566 15.11 25.23 11.45
N PRO A 567 15.07 25.38 12.78
CA PRO A 567 15.82 24.53 13.71
C PRO A 567 15.49 23.03 13.56
N SER A 568 14.26 22.71 13.13
CA SER A 568 13.79 21.34 12.87
C SER A 568 14.50 20.67 11.69
N ALA A 569 15.25 21.42 10.88
CA ALA A 569 16.07 20.86 9.80
C ALA A 569 17.34 20.15 10.30
N ALA A 570 17.81 20.47 11.50
CA ALA A 570 19.08 19.96 12.04
C ALA A 570 19.11 18.42 12.20
N GLY A 571 20.30 17.84 12.02
CA GLY A 571 20.54 16.40 12.12
C GLY A 571 19.94 15.59 10.97
N SER A 572 19.97 14.26 11.10
CA SER A 572 19.41 13.35 10.10
C SER A 572 17.89 13.50 9.99
N GLY A 573 17.14 13.52 11.09
CA GLY A 573 15.68 13.47 11.04
C GLY A 573 15.11 12.05 11.10
N ILE A 574 15.94 11.01 11.00
CA ILE A 574 15.49 9.62 11.21
C ILE A 574 14.95 9.40 12.63
N ALA A 575 15.61 9.93 13.66
CA ALA A 575 15.17 9.77 15.05
C ALA A 575 13.80 10.42 15.30
N GLN A 576 13.57 11.60 14.73
CA GLN A 576 12.27 12.27 14.74
C GLN A 576 11.24 11.48 13.95
N MET A 577 11.60 10.95 12.78
CA MET A 577 10.71 10.10 11.98
C MET A 577 10.28 8.83 12.74
N LYS A 578 11.21 8.18 13.44
CA LYS A 578 10.95 7.05 14.33
C LYS A 578 9.92 7.43 15.40
N THR A 579 10.05 8.61 15.99
CA THR A 579 9.09 9.17 16.97
C THR A 579 7.70 9.44 16.37
N VAL A 580 7.63 9.94 15.14
CA VAL A 580 6.34 10.15 14.45
C VAL A 580 5.67 8.81 14.13
N LEU A 581 6.45 7.82 13.68
CA LEU A 581 5.93 6.50 13.30
C LEU A 581 5.49 5.67 14.50
N THR A 582 5.93 5.97 15.73
CA THR A 582 5.32 5.41 16.93
C THR A 582 3.92 5.99 17.24
N GLY A 583 3.44 6.97 16.49
CA GLY A 583 2.08 7.53 16.64
C GLY A 583 2.01 8.81 17.48
N ILE A 584 3.14 9.40 17.85
CA ILE A 584 3.19 10.65 18.60
C ILE A 584 2.83 11.81 17.66
N ASP A 585 1.92 12.67 18.12
CA ASP A 585 1.47 13.81 17.33
C ASP A 585 2.63 14.79 17.05
N PRO A 586 3.06 14.94 15.78
CA PRO A 586 4.15 15.84 15.43
C PRO A 586 3.82 17.31 15.68
N THR A 587 2.54 17.71 15.70
CA THR A 587 2.15 19.12 15.89
C THR A 587 2.45 19.59 17.31
N LEU A 588 2.33 18.70 18.30
CA LEU A 588 2.53 19.01 19.70
C LEU A 588 3.99 18.87 20.13
N TYR A 589 4.67 17.82 19.69
CA TYR A 589 6.02 17.47 20.18
C TYR A 589 7.16 17.86 19.22
N LEU A 590 6.88 18.04 17.93
CA LEU A 590 7.88 18.32 16.89
C LEU A 590 7.44 19.50 15.99
N PRO A 591 7.25 20.71 16.55
CA PRO A 591 6.71 21.83 15.82
C PRO A 591 7.56 22.17 14.59
N GLY A 592 6.87 22.33 13.46
CA GLY A 592 7.50 22.66 12.18
C GLY A 592 8.27 21.51 11.52
N TYR A 593 8.25 20.27 12.05
CA TYR A 593 8.94 19.14 11.41
C TYR A 593 8.50 18.90 9.96
N PHE A 594 7.18 18.91 9.70
CA PHE A 594 6.61 18.77 8.36
C PHE A 594 6.46 20.10 7.59
N SER A 595 7.11 21.18 8.01
CA SER A 595 6.96 22.49 7.37
C SER A 595 7.67 22.54 6.01
N PRO A 596 7.08 23.16 4.96
CA PRO A 596 7.77 23.37 3.69
C PRO A 596 9.00 24.27 3.83
N LEU A 597 9.04 25.17 4.82
CA LEU A 597 10.25 25.95 5.12
C LEU A 597 11.39 25.04 5.61
N THR A 598 11.06 23.99 6.36
CA THR A 598 12.02 22.99 6.83
C THR A 598 12.56 22.16 5.66
N LEU A 599 11.75 21.87 4.64
CA LEU A 599 12.21 21.23 3.40
C LEU A 599 13.30 22.07 2.73
N LEU A 600 13.04 23.37 2.49
CA LEU A 600 14.01 24.27 1.87
C LEU A 600 15.28 24.43 2.71
N ALA A 601 15.12 24.65 4.02
CA ALA A 601 16.24 24.75 4.96
C ALA A 601 17.10 23.48 4.99
N LYS A 602 16.46 22.30 4.95
CA LYS A 602 17.16 21.02 5.02
C LYS A 602 17.88 20.68 3.72
N VAL A 603 17.28 20.91 2.56
CA VAL A 603 17.93 20.72 1.25
C VAL A 603 19.11 21.68 1.09
N GLY A 604 18.91 22.98 1.34
CA GLY A 604 19.98 23.98 1.23
C GLY A 604 21.12 23.75 2.22
N GLY A 605 20.79 23.38 3.46
CA GLY A 605 21.76 23.02 4.49
C GLY A 605 22.55 21.75 4.13
N LEU A 606 21.88 20.73 3.59
CA LEU A 606 22.51 19.47 3.20
C LEU A 606 23.49 19.64 2.03
N ILE A 607 23.08 20.37 0.98
CA ILE A 607 23.93 20.69 -0.18
C ILE A 607 25.14 21.51 0.26
N SER A 608 24.94 22.51 1.13
CA SER A 608 26.04 23.34 1.62
C SER A 608 27.01 22.57 2.52
N ALA A 609 26.51 21.70 3.39
CA ALA A 609 27.35 20.90 4.29
C ALA A 609 28.17 19.82 3.56
N ASN A 610 27.57 19.13 2.57
CA ASN A 610 28.30 18.19 1.72
C ASN A 610 29.23 18.91 0.75
N GLY A 611 28.81 20.06 0.20
CA GLY A 611 29.64 20.93 -0.62
C GLY A 611 30.87 21.47 0.11
N ALA A 612 30.77 21.71 1.43
CA ALA A 612 31.92 22.05 2.27
C ALA A 612 32.95 20.90 2.39
N GLY A 613 32.59 19.66 2.00
CA GLY A 613 33.46 18.48 2.09
C GLY A 613 33.53 17.88 3.49
N LEU A 614 32.51 18.10 4.32
CA LEU A 614 32.42 17.49 5.64
C LEU A 614 32.20 15.97 5.52
N GLN A 615 32.72 15.19 6.48
CA GLN A 615 32.57 13.73 6.51
C GLN A 615 31.17 13.33 7.01
N ILE A 616 30.16 13.63 6.20
CA ILE A 616 28.74 13.34 6.44
C ILE A 616 28.11 12.70 5.19
N GLY A 617 27.06 11.92 5.38
CA GLY A 617 26.23 11.38 4.30
C GLY A 617 25.00 12.23 4.01
N THR A 618 24.35 11.97 2.87
CA THR A 618 23.10 12.64 2.46
C THR A 618 21.84 11.89 2.89
N GLU A 619 21.96 10.59 3.11
CA GLU A 619 20.85 9.62 3.13
C GLU A 619 19.95 9.83 4.35
N GLY A 620 20.58 10.02 5.52
CA GLY A 620 19.86 10.27 6.76
C GLY A 620 19.01 11.53 6.71
N ALA A 621 19.52 12.61 6.13
CA ALA A 621 18.79 13.86 5.93
C ALA A 621 17.70 13.73 4.85
N PHE A 622 17.96 12.90 3.84
CA PHE A 622 17.04 12.65 2.73
C PHE A 622 15.77 11.91 3.18
N VAL A 623 15.85 11.04 4.19
CA VAL A 623 14.67 10.42 4.83
C VAL A 623 13.71 11.50 5.36
N HIS A 624 14.22 12.52 6.05
CA HIS A 624 13.38 13.62 6.52
C HIS A 624 12.82 14.45 5.36
N ILE A 625 13.65 14.77 4.36
CA ILE A 625 13.21 15.48 3.15
C ILE A 625 12.02 14.74 2.50
N MET A 626 12.09 13.43 2.38
CA MET A 626 11.01 12.59 1.85
C MET A 626 9.79 12.49 2.75
N ALA A 627 9.97 12.51 4.07
CA ALA A 627 8.84 12.61 5.00
C ALA A 627 8.07 13.93 4.81
N VAL A 628 8.78 15.06 4.63
CA VAL A 628 8.15 16.36 4.35
C VAL A 628 7.48 16.38 2.99
N VAL A 629 8.15 15.86 1.94
CA VAL A 629 7.54 15.76 0.60
C VAL A 629 6.30 14.87 0.61
N ALA A 630 6.35 13.73 1.29
CA ALA A 630 5.19 12.86 1.47
C ALA A 630 4.02 13.59 2.13
N HIS A 631 4.30 14.38 3.17
CA HIS A 631 3.29 15.22 3.82
C HIS A 631 2.73 16.29 2.87
N CYS A 632 3.57 17.01 2.13
CA CYS A 632 3.14 18.01 1.16
C CYS A 632 2.29 17.40 0.02
N LEU A 633 2.66 16.22 -0.48
CA LEU A 633 1.88 15.50 -1.49
C LEU A 633 0.49 15.12 -0.97
N LEU A 634 0.39 14.72 0.29
CA LEU A 634 -0.90 14.42 0.92
C LEU A 634 -1.79 15.66 1.06
N GLN A 635 -1.24 16.88 1.11
CA GLN A 635 -2.02 18.13 1.17
C GLN A 635 -2.65 18.50 -0.19
N LEU A 636 -2.27 17.83 -1.28
CA LEU A 636 -2.89 18.07 -2.59
C LEU A 636 -4.33 17.55 -2.60
N ARG A 637 -5.25 18.30 -3.22
CA ARG A 637 -6.69 17.98 -3.28
C ARG A 637 -6.99 16.54 -3.72
N VAL A 638 -6.17 15.99 -4.62
CA VAL A 638 -6.33 14.62 -5.14
C VAL A 638 -6.01 13.56 -4.08
N PHE A 639 -5.02 13.80 -3.23
CA PHE A 639 -4.54 12.84 -2.22
C PHE A 639 -5.02 13.14 -0.80
N TYR A 640 -5.69 14.27 -0.60
CA TYR A 640 -6.24 14.71 0.70
C TYR A 640 -7.09 13.63 1.41
N PRO A 641 -7.97 12.87 0.71
CA PRO A 641 -8.78 11.82 1.37
C PRO A 641 -7.95 10.72 2.05
N LEU A 642 -6.68 10.55 1.67
CA LEU A 642 -5.78 9.55 2.29
C LEU A 642 -5.34 9.97 3.71
N GLN A 643 -5.51 11.24 4.09
CA GLN A 643 -5.12 11.74 5.41
C GLN A 643 -6.15 11.44 6.51
N ASP A 644 -7.41 11.18 6.15
CA ASP A 644 -8.51 11.00 7.10
C ASP A 644 -8.27 9.79 8.02
N ARG A 645 -7.51 8.79 7.55
CA ARG A 645 -7.11 7.62 8.33
C ARG A 645 -5.66 7.73 8.78
N LEU A 646 -5.45 7.88 10.08
CA LEU A 646 -4.11 7.93 10.70
C LEU A 646 -3.24 6.71 10.30
N SER A 647 -3.84 5.51 10.24
CA SER A 647 -3.13 4.28 9.87
C SER A 647 -2.57 4.33 8.44
N VAL A 648 -3.33 4.83 7.47
CA VAL A 648 -2.90 4.99 6.08
C VAL A 648 -1.82 6.06 5.97
N ARG A 649 -2.03 7.21 6.63
CA ARG A 649 -1.04 8.30 6.67
C ARG A 649 0.32 7.84 7.20
N LEU A 650 0.34 7.07 8.30
CA LEU A 650 1.60 6.55 8.88
C LEU A 650 2.26 5.50 7.96
N GLN A 651 1.49 4.67 7.26
CA GLN A 651 2.03 3.74 6.26
C GLN A 651 2.71 4.48 5.10
N LEU A 652 2.07 5.53 4.57
CA LEU A 652 2.63 6.36 3.49
C LEU A 652 3.89 7.11 3.93
N LEU A 653 3.93 7.59 5.17
CA LEU A 653 5.14 8.17 5.77
C LEU A 653 6.26 7.14 5.95
N ALA A 654 5.95 5.90 6.35
CA ALA A 654 6.95 4.84 6.43
C ALA A 654 7.50 4.44 5.04
N ALA A 655 6.65 4.44 4.01
CA ALA A 655 7.06 4.22 2.62
C ALA A 655 8.04 5.29 2.12
N SER A 656 7.86 6.57 2.52
CA SER A 656 8.79 7.65 2.13
C SER A 656 10.22 7.45 2.64
N SER A 657 10.38 6.77 3.78
CA SER A 657 11.70 6.41 4.31
C SER A 657 12.40 5.38 3.40
N ALA A 658 11.64 4.43 2.83
CA ALA A 658 12.17 3.46 1.87
C ALA A 658 12.52 4.11 0.52
N VAL A 659 11.70 5.08 0.07
CA VAL A 659 11.98 5.91 -1.13
C VAL A 659 13.29 6.68 -0.97
N ALA A 660 13.53 7.26 0.20
CA ALA A 660 14.74 8.04 0.45
C ALA A 660 16.02 7.21 0.33
N VAL A 661 16.03 6.00 0.88
CA VAL A 661 17.20 5.11 0.83
C VAL A 661 17.34 4.46 -0.56
N SER A 662 16.23 4.06 -1.18
CA SER A 662 16.24 3.54 -2.55
C SER A 662 16.78 4.57 -3.56
N SER A 663 16.36 5.83 -3.45
CA SER A 663 16.85 6.91 -4.31
C SER A 663 18.31 7.28 -4.06
N ALA A 664 18.81 7.10 -2.83
CA ALA A 664 20.22 7.36 -2.50
C ALA A 664 21.18 6.32 -3.06
N PHE A 665 20.81 5.04 -3.01
CA PHE A 665 21.70 3.93 -3.36
C PHE A 665 21.32 3.22 -4.66
N GLY A 666 20.15 3.49 -5.23
CA GLY A 666 19.58 2.67 -6.31
C GLY A 666 19.23 1.24 -5.85
N SER A 667 18.90 1.08 -4.57
CA SER A 667 18.76 -0.21 -3.86
C SER A 667 17.34 -0.35 -3.28
N PRO A 668 16.37 -0.88 -4.05
CA PRO A 668 14.98 -0.99 -3.61
C PRO A 668 14.80 -1.96 -2.43
N ILE A 669 15.38 -3.17 -2.48
CA ILE A 669 15.21 -4.18 -1.42
C ILE A 669 15.90 -3.68 -0.16
N GLY A 670 17.12 -3.18 -0.30
CA GLY A 670 17.87 -2.59 0.79
C GLY A 670 17.15 -1.42 1.45
N GLY A 671 16.54 -0.53 0.67
CA GLY A 671 15.78 0.61 1.18
C GLY A 671 14.51 0.23 1.94
N VAL A 672 13.78 -0.80 1.50
CA VAL A 672 12.61 -1.31 2.22
C VAL A 672 13.02 -1.96 3.54
N LEU A 673 14.05 -2.81 3.54
CA LEU A 673 14.57 -3.44 4.76
C LEU A 673 15.08 -2.38 5.75
N PHE A 674 15.77 -1.35 5.27
CA PHE A 674 16.20 -0.24 6.12
C PHE A 674 15.02 0.48 6.78
N SER A 675 13.96 0.76 6.01
CA SER A 675 12.74 1.38 6.55
C SER A 675 12.13 0.52 7.66
N ILE A 676 12.09 -0.80 7.48
CA ILE A 676 11.57 -1.74 8.50
C ILE A 676 12.45 -1.73 9.76
N GLU A 677 13.76 -1.87 9.59
CA GLU A 677 14.71 -2.04 10.70
C GLU A 677 14.84 -0.79 11.58
N VAL A 678 14.81 0.41 10.97
CA VAL A 678 15.15 1.66 11.68
C VAL A 678 13.93 2.45 12.14
N THR A 679 12.81 2.36 11.42
CA THR A 679 11.71 3.32 11.60
C THR A 679 10.56 2.83 12.47
N SER A 680 10.40 1.52 12.70
CA SER A 680 9.26 0.99 13.47
C SER A 680 9.63 -0.28 14.25
N THR A 681 9.13 -0.41 15.48
CA THR A 681 9.18 -1.66 16.26
C THR A 681 8.25 -2.73 15.69
N TYR A 682 7.12 -2.28 15.12
CA TYR A 682 6.13 -3.12 14.44
C TYR A 682 5.89 -2.58 13.04
N TYR A 683 6.04 -3.45 12.04
CA TYR A 683 5.86 -3.11 10.64
C TYR A 683 4.76 -3.98 10.03
N LEU A 684 3.69 -3.33 9.56
CA LEU A 684 2.54 -4.03 8.99
C LEU A 684 2.91 -4.64 7.63
N ILE A 685 2.60 -5.92 7.39
CA ILE A 685 2.95 -6.61 6.12
C ILE A 685 2.32 -5.89 4.91
N SER A 686 1.14 -5.29 5.06
CA SER A 686 0.53 -4.51 3.97
C SER A 686 1.29 -3.21 3.65
N ASN A 687 2.14 -2.73 4.55
CA ASN A 687 3.02 -1.58 4.31
C ASN A 687 4.27 -1.98 3.53
N TYR A 688 4.71 -3.23 3.65
CA TYR A 688 5.88 -3.77 2.93
C TYR A 688 5.69 -3.61 1.41
N MET A 689 4.52 -4.00 0.89
CA MET A 689 4.21 -3.86 -0.53
C MET A 689 4.19 -2.39 -0.97
N LYS A 690 3.66 -1.49 -0.14
CA LYS A 690 3.60 -0.05 -0.44
C LYS A 690 5.01 0.55 -0.53
N ALA A 691 5.85 0.24 0.45
CA ALA A 691 7.24 0.65 0.46
C ALA A 691 7.98 0.12 -0.78
N PHE A 692 7.79 -1.16 -1.13
CA PHE A 692 8.42 -1.77 -2.29
C PHE A 692 8.04 -1.09 -3.62
N ILE A 693 6.75 -0.86 -3.86
CA ILE A 693 6.25 -0.15 -5.06
C ILE A 693 6.91 1.23 -5.18
N SER A 694 6.89 2.01 -4.08
CA SER A 694 7.47 3.36 -4.07
C SER A 694 9.00 3.35 -4.23
N SER A 695 9.70 2.38 -3.65
CA SER A 695 11.16 2.23 -3.75
C SER A 695 11.61 1.81 -5.15
N VAL A 696 10.88 0.92 -5.82
CA VAL A 696 11.16 0.54 -7.22
C VAL A 696 10.93 1.73 -8.15
N ALA A 697 9.83 2.47 -7.97
CA ALA A 697 9.58 3.70 -8.73
C ALA A 697 10.72 4.71 -8.56
N ALA A 698 11.24 4.88 -7.34
CA ALA A 698 12.38 5.74 -7.05
C ALA A 698 13.66 5.30 -7.78
N ALA A 699 14.00 4.01 -7.74
CA ALA A 699 15.19 3.49 -8.43
C ALA A 699 15.09 3.63 -9.95
N ILE A 700 13.92 3.35 -10.54
CA ILE A 700 13.67 3.58 -11.99
C ILE A 700 13.91 5.04 -12.34
N MET A 701 13.39 5.98 -11.55
CA MET A 701 13.58 7.41 -11.79
C MET A 701 15.06 7.83 -11.69
N VAL A 702 15.82 7.29 -10.74
CA VAL A 702 17.26 7.56 -10.62
C VAL A 702 18.00 7.09 -11.88
N LEU A 703 17.71 5.87 -12.36
CA LEU A 703 18.30 5.33 -13.60
C LEU A 703 17.95 6.20 -14.82
N TRP A 704 16.69 6.61 -14.92
CA TRP A 704 16.23 7.44 -16.04
C TRP A 704 16.88 8.83 -16.02
N MET A 705 16.93 9.49 -14.87
CA MET A 705 17.58 10.80 -14.71
C MET A 705 19.08 10.75 -15.00
N ASN A 706 19.78 9.72 -14.51
CA ASN A 706 21.20 9.54 -14.75
C ASN A 706 21.51 9.35 -16.25
N SER A 707 20.66 8.56 -16.94
CA SER A 707 20.75 8.38 -18.40
C SER A 707 20.55 9.71 -19.15
N LEU A 708 19.58 10.53 -18.75
CA LEU A 708 19.34 11.85 -19.37
C LEU A 708 20.48 12.85 -19.14
N LEU A 709 21.09 12.83 -17.95
CA LEU A 709 22.20 13.71 -17.59
C LEU A 709 23.55 13.23 -18.15
N GLY A 710 23.61 12.04 -18.76
CA GLY A 710 24.85 11.43 -19.24
C GLY A 710 25.82 11.07 -18.11
N THR A 711 25.32 10.88 -16.89
CA THR A 711 26.11 10.54 -15.70
C THR A 711 25.96 9.05 -15.40
N ASN A 712 27.08 8.33 -15.21
CA ASN A 712 27.04 6.91 -14.86
C ASN A 712 26.45 6.74 -13.46
N SER A 713 25.48 5.83 -13.31
CA SER A 713 24.94 5.48 -11.99
C SER A 713 26.01 4.77 -11.15
N LEU A 714 25.85 4.74 -9.82
CA LEU A 714 26.74 3.96 -8.94
C LEU A 714 26.76 2.48 -9.33
N LEU A 715 25.63 1.94 -9.81
CA LEU A 715 25.51 0.58 -10.35
C LEU A 715 26.39 0.37 -11.60
N ASP A 716 26.47 1.35 -12.50
CA ASP A 716 27.29 1.25 -13.73
C ASP A 716 28.80 1.35 -13.45
N GLN A 717 29.18 1.96 -12.33
CA GLN A 717 30.59 2.18 -11.98
C GLN A 717 31.22 1.01 -11.18
N ILE A 718 30.40 0.15 -10.57
CA ILE A 718 30.85 -0.90 -9.64
C ILE A 718 30.71 -2.27 -10.33
N VAL A 719 31.64 -2.57 -11.24
CA VAL A 719 31.71 -3.90 -11.87
C VAL A 719 32.74 -4.76 -11.13
N ILE A 720 32.27 -5.60 -10.20
CA ILE A 720 33.10 -6.63 -9.58
C ILE A 720 33.12 -7.86 -10.51
N ASN A 721 34.06 -7.89 -11.46
CA ASN A 721 34.26 -8.99 -12.41
C ASN A 721 34.96 -10.23 -11.80
N ALA A 722 35.10 -10.27 -10.47
CA ALA A 722 35.85 -11.31 -9.79
C ALA A 722 35.02 -12.58 -9.57
N GLU A 723 35.67 -13.75 -9.68
CA GLU A 723 35.08 -14.99 -9.19
C GLU A 723 34.86 -14.92 -7.67
N PRO A 724 33.74 -15.45 -7.16
CA PRO A 724 33.12 -14.93 -5.93
C PRO A 724 33.80 -15.41 -4.65
N TYR A 725 34.60 -16.46 -4.74
CA TYR A 725 35.47 -16.99 -3.70
C TYR A 725 36.30 -18.09 -4.36
N LYS A 726 37.63 -17.97 -4.37
CA LYS A 726 38.51 -19.04 -4.88
C LYS A 726 38.66 -20.18 -3.87
N SER A 727 38.24 -19.98 -2.60
CA SER A 727 38.43 -20.91 -1.49
C SER A 727 37.40 -20.73 -0.37
N LEU A 728 37.06 -21.81 0.35
CA LEU A 728 36.20 -21.80 1.54
C LEU A 728 36.73 -20.93 2.70
N VAL A 729 37.98 -20.47 2.61
CA VAL A 729 38.67 -19.65 3.63
C VAL A 729 38.11 -18.23 3.74
N ASP A 730 37.44 -17.74 2.70
CA ASP A 730 36.92 -16.36 2.66
C ASP A 730 35.85 -16.09 3.73
N ILE A 731 35.06 -17.11 4.12
CA ILE A 731 33.98 -16.97 5.12
C ILE A 731 34.56 -16.78 6.54
N PRO A 732 35.45 -17.65 7.06
CA PRO A 732 36.11 -17.43 8.35
C PRO A 732 36.84 -16.08 8.44
N LEU A 733 37.49 -15.64 7.36
CA LEU A 733 38.17 -14.34 7.32
C LEU A 733 37.18 -13.18 7.31
N SER A 734 36.03 -13.34 6.67
CA SER A 734 34.94 -12.33 6.71
C SER A 734 34.35 -12.19 8.10
N ILE A 735 34.21 -13.31 8.84
CA ILE A 735 33.79 -13.30 10.25
C ILE A 735 34.82 -12.58 11.12
N LEU A 736 36.12 -12.85 10.91
CA LEU A 736 37.20 -12.16 11.61
C LEU A 736 37.18 -10.65 11.33
N LEU A 737 37.02 -10.25 10.07
CA LEU A 737 36.86 -8.85 9.70
C LEU A 737 35.64 -8.22 10.38
N GLY A 738 34.51 -8.93 10.41
CA GLY A 738 33.29 -8.51 11.12
C GLY A 738 33.53 -8.21 12.59
N MET A 739 34.26 -9.10 13.30
CA MET A 739 34.62 -8.87 14.71
C MET A 739 35.47 -7.60 14.90
N LEU A 740 36.49 -7.40 14.05
CA LEU A 740 37.35 -6.22 14.11
C LEU A 740 36.57 -4.93 13.83
N MET A 741 35.68 -4.95 12.84
CA MET A 741 34.85 -3.80 12.49
C MET A 741 33.80 -3.48 13.56
N GLY A 742 33.23 -4.48 14.23
CA GLY A 742 32.30 -4.25 15.33
C GLY A 742 32.95 -3.62 16.56
N LEU A 743 34.18 -4.03 16.91
CA LEU A 743 34.97 -3.37 17.96
C LEU A 743 35.31 -1.92 17.60
N LEU A 744 35.72 -1.68 16.36
CA LEU A 744 35.99 -0.34 15.84
C LEU A 744 34.72 0.54 15.89
N SER A 745 33.58 -0.03 15.52
CA SER A 745 32.28 0.64 15.59
C SER A 745 31.89 1.00 17.02
N ALA A 746 32.12 0.11 17.99
CA ALA A 746 31.88 0.41 19.41
C ALA A 746 32.71 1.61 19.89
N ALA A 747 33.97 1.75 19.45
CA ALA A 747 34.78 2.92 19.76
C ALA A 747 34.21 4.21 19.13
N ILE A 748 33.73 4.14 17.89
CA ILE A 748 33.07 5.27 17.20
C ILE A 748 31.79 5.67 17.93
N LEU A 749 30.96 4.71 18.32
CA LEU A 749 29.71 4.94 19.06
C LEU A 749 29.98 5.59 20.42
N SER A 750 30.97 5.07 21.17
CA SER A 750 31.38 5.64 22.46
C SER A 750 31.87 7.08 22.33
N ALA A 751 32.72 7.36 21.33
CA ALA A 751 33.20 8.71 21.05
C ALA A 751 32.04 9.64 20.67
N SER A 752 31.11 9.16 19.84
CA SER A 752 29.96 9.94 19.38
C SER A 752 29.01 10.28 20.53
N GLN A 753 28.72 9.32 21.41
CA GLN A 753 27.91 9.55 22.62
C GLN A 753 28.57 10.57 23.55
N TYR A 754 29.86 10.39 23.84
CA TYR A 754 30.60 11.34 24.69
C TYR A 754 30.58 12.77 24.14
N ILE A 755 30.80 12.94 22.83
CA ILE A 755 30.77 14.27 22.19
C ILE A 755 29.35 14.85 22.19
N ALA A 756 28.33 14.04 21.87
CA ALA A 756 26.94 14.46 21.85
C ALA A 756 26.47 14.97 23.23
N ASP A 757 26.78 14.22 24.29
CA ASP A 757 26.43 14.59 25.66
C ASP A 757 27.09 15.90 26.09
N ARG A 758 28.37 16.07 25.77
CA ARG A 758 29.09 17.32 26.05
C ARG A 758 28.49 18.51 25.32
N ARG A 759 28.21 18.36 24.02
CA ARG A 759 27.55 19.42 23.22
C ARG A 759 26.17 19.75 23.73
N CYS A 760 25.39 18.74 24.12
CA CYS A 760 24.08 18.93 24.71
C CYS A 760 24.18 19.72 26.04
N HIS A 761 25.08 19.28 26.93
CA HIS A 761 25.34 19.95 28.20
C HIS A 761 25.77 21.42 28.04
N TYR A 762 26.70 21.71 27.13
CA TYR A 762 27.14 23.09 26.88
C TYR A 762 26.10 23.91 26.15
N ASN A 763 25.36 23.32 25.22
CA ASN A 763 24.26 24.01 24.57
C ASN A 763 23.14 24.34 25.55
N ALA A 764 22.94 23.55 26.62
CA ALA A 764 22.03 23.78 27.74
C ALA A 764 22.48 24.88 28.73
N SER A 765 23.64 25.51 28.50
CA SER A 765 24.19 26.56 29.37
C SER A 765 23.47 27.91 29.20
N VAL A 766 23.17 28.57 30.32
CA VAL A 766 22.57 29.93 30.40
C VAL A 766 23.37 30.99 29.65
N LEU A 767 24.69 30.78 29.57
CA LEU A 767 25.65 31.79 29.19
C LEU A 767 25.65 31.93 27.66
N PRO A 768 25.27 33.11 27.10
CA PRO A 768 25.17 33.29 25.65
C PRO A 768 26.48 33.06 24.90
N TRP A 769 27.63 33.28 25.56
CA TRP A 769 28.94 33.03 24.97
C TRP A 769 29.22 31.52 24.83
N VAL A 770 28.73 30.68 25.75
CA VAL A 770 28.89 29.21 25.67
C VAL A 770 28.03 28.66 24.54
N THR A 771 26.79 29.13 24.42
CA THR A 771 25.90 28.72 23.32
C THR A 771 26.40 29.23 21.96
N PHE A 772 27.02 30.41 21.91
CA PHE A 772 27.72 30.90 20.71
C PHE A 772 28.89 30.00 20.33
N LEU A 773 29.74 29.61 21.30
CA LEU A 773 30.86 28.71 21.03
C LEU A 773 30.40 27.36 20.46
N VAL A 774 29.35 26.75 21.01
CA VAL A 774 28.86 25.45 20.52
C VAL A 774 28.16 25.57 19.16
N ASN A 775 27.39 26.63 18.92
CA ASN A 775 26.60 26.74 17.69
C ASN A 775 27.36 27.36 16.50
N TRP A 776 28.44 28.09 16.74
CA TRP A 776 29.22 28.76 15.69
C TRP A 776 30.69 28.33 15.70
N ALA A 777 31.39 28.48 16.83
CA ALA A 777 32.83 28.25 16.86
C ALA A 777 33.21 26.76 16.70
N ASP A 778 32.49 25.86 17.35
CA ASP A 778 32.73 24.41 17.29
C ASP A 778 32.52 23.83 15.88
N PRO A 779 31.40 24.08 15.17
CA PRO A 779 31.27 23.72 13.76
C PRO A 779 32.43 24.23 12.90
N LEU A 780 32.75 25.52 13.01
CA LEU A 780 33.81 26.16 12.20
C LEU A 780 35.18 25.54 12.47
N LEU A 781 35.50 25.25 13.73
CA LEU A 781 36.73 24.57 14.12
C LEU A 781 36.83 23.20 13.46
N ILE A 782 35.75 22.42 13.44
CA ILE A 782 35.71 21.11 12.81
C ILE A 782 35.77 21.21 11.30
N GLY A 783 35.16 22.24 10.71
CA GLY A 783 35.33 22.59 9.30
C GLY A 783 36.80 22.81 8.95
N VAL A 784 37.52 23.60 9.75
CA VAL A 784 38.96 23.85 9.56
C VAL A 784 39.77 22.55 9.71
N ILE A 785 39.51 21.75 10.75
CA ILE A 785 40.18 20.45 10.94
C ILE A 785 39.93 19.53 9.75
N THR A 786 38.69 19.47 9.25
CA THR A 786 38.31 18.67 8.09
C THR A 786 38.99 19.16 6.84
N ALA A 787 39.04 20.47 6.63
CA ALA A 787 39.69 21.09 5.48
C ALA A 787 41.20 20.82 5.45
N VAL A 788 41.87 20.98 6.58
CA VAL A 788 43.30 20.72 6.73
C VAL A 788 43.59 19.22 6.52
N SER A 789 42.84 18.34 7.17
CA SER A 789 43.03 16.89 7.07
C SER A 789 42.78 16.39 5.65
N SER A 790 41.70 16.83 5.01
CA SER A 790 41.36 16.46 3.63
C SER A 790 42.36 17.01 2.61
N TYR A 791 42.85 18.25 2.79
CA TYR A 791 43.86 18.84 1.92
C TYR A 791 45.17 18.05 1.97
N PHE A 792 45.72 17.82 3.17
CA PHE A 792 46.97 17.09 3.31
C PHE A 792 46.86 15.66 2.80
N ALA A 793 45.73 15.00 3.06
CA ALA A 793 45.43 13.69 2.52
C ALA A 793 45.42 13.70 0.98
N SER A 794 44.77 14.68 0.36
CA SER A 794 44.68 14.78 -1.12
C SER A 794 46.00 15.11 -1.81
N GLN A 795 46.93 15.77 -1.11
CA GLN A 795 48.20 16.22 -1.68
C GLN A 795 49.31 15.18 -1.52
N HIS A 796 49.30 14.40 -0.44
CA HIS A 796 50.37 13.44 -0.12
C HIS A 796 50.00 11.99 -0.43
N HIS A 797 48.72 11.70 -0.60
CA HIS A 797 48.20 10.35 -0.78
C HIS A 797 47.07 10.33 -1.82
N ASP A 798 46.96 9.24 -2.56
CA ASP A 798 45.79 9.00 -3.40
C ASP A 798 44.59 8.69 -2.49
N ILE A 799 43.61 9.60 -2.43
CA ILE A 799 42.32 9.35 -1.79
C ILE A 799 41.45 8.59 -2.78
N TYR A 800 41.07 7.36 -2.44
CA TYR A 800 40.26 6.51 -3.31
C TYR A 800 38.78 6.73 -3.04
N SER A 801 38.01 6.93 -4.12
CA SER A 801 36.56 6.99 -4.08
C SER A 801 35.95 5.62 -3.77
N LEU A 802 34.66 5.56 -3.42
CA LEU A 802 33.97 4.29 -3.15
C LEU A 802 34.04 3.32 -4.35
N PRO A 803 33.76 3.73 -5.60
CA PRO A 803 33.94 2.85 -6.76
C PRO A 803 35.38 2.34 -6.91
N ASP A 804 36.38 3.17 -6.64
CA ASP A 804 37.79 2.75 -6.73
C ASP A 804 38.14 1.71 -5.64
N LEU A 805 37.63 1.88 -4.42
CA LEU A 805 37.81 0.93 -3.30
C LEU A 805 37.16 -0.43 -3.58
N LEU A 806 36.01 -0.43 -4.25
CA LEU A 806 35.27 -1.64 -4.63
C LEU A 806 35.76 -2.24 -5.95
N SER A 807 36.70 -1.60 -6.65
CA SER A 807 37.29 -2.10 -7.89
C SER A 807 38.51 -3.01 -7.63
N GLU A 808 38.79 -3.90 -8.58
CA GLU A 808 40.00 -4.73 -8.58
C GLU A 808 41.26 -3.97 -9.03
N LYS A 809 41.18 -2.66 -9.28
CA LYS A 809 42.35 -1.87 -9.71
C LYS A 809 43.47 -2.01 -8.67
N PRO A 810 44.72 -2.30 -9.08
CA PRO A 810 45.85 -2.35 -8.17
C PRO A 810 46.07 -0.96 -7.61
N ILE A 811 45.77 -0.79 -6.32
CA ILE A 811 45.84 0.47 -5.60
C ILE A 811 47.06 0.39 -4.68
N GLY A 812 47.94 1.37 -4.82
CA GLY A 812 49.37 1.15 -4.72
C GLY A 812 50.04 1.28 -3.35
N ASN A 813 49.37 1.69 -2.25
CA ASN A 813 50.07 1.90 -0.97
C ASN A 813 49.22 1.61 0.28
N LEU A 814 49.74 0.77 1.18
CA LEU A 814 49.11 0.47 2.48
C LEU A 814 48.90 1.74 3.32
N LYS A 815 49.82 2.70 3.22
CA LYS A 815 49.76 3.98 3.94
C LYS A 815 48.63 4.88 3.45
N SER A 816 48.42 5.01 2.14
CA SER A 816 47.33 5.84 1.60
C SER A 816 45.97 5.25 1.97
N LEU A 817 45.86 3.92 1.94
CA LEU A 817 44.63 3.23 2.34
C LEU A 817 44.35 3.35 3.84
N ALA A 818 45.38 3.25 4.69
CA ALA A 818 45.24 3.49 6.13
C ALA A 818 44.78 4.92 6.45
N ILE A 819 45.28 5.90 5.70
CA ILE A 819 44.83 7.30 5.83
C ILE A 819 43.40 7.47 5.32
N ASN A 820 43.05 6.84 4.18
CA ASN A 820 41.69 6.86 3.65
C ASN A 820 40.67 6.22 4.60
N ALA A 821 41.09 5.20 5.37
CA ALA A 821 40.28 4.63 6.44
C ALA A 821 40.22 5.57 7.67
N ALA A 822 41.34 6.13 8.12
CA ALA A 822 41.40 6.91 9.36
C ALA A 822 40.58 8.21 9.32
N ILE A 823 40.54 8.91 8.18
CA ILE A 823 39.83 10.19 8.03
C ILE A 823 38.34 10.07 8.37
N PRO A 824 37.53 9.20 7.72
CA PRO A 824 36.13 9.05 8.06
C PRO A 824 35.92 8.51 9.47
N LEU A 825 36.77 7.59 9.96
CA LEU A 825 36.64 7.02 11.32
C LEU A 825 36.79 8.06 12.44
N VAL A 826 37.72 9.01 12.28
CA VAL A 826 38.01 10.04 13.30
C VAL A 826 37.09 11.26 13.17
N LEU A 827 36.82 11.70 11.94
CA LEU A 827 36.03 12.92 11.71
C LEU A 827 34.52 12.69 11.82
N LEU A 828 34.03 11.47 11.64
CA LEU A 828 32.61 11.16 11.72
C LEU A 828 32.00 11.50 13.11
N PRO A 829 32.54 11.02 14.26
CA PRO A 829 31.99 11.37 15.58
C PRO A 829 31.89 12.89 15.83
N LEU A 830 32.87 13.65 15.32
CA LEU A 830 32.91 15.11 15.43
C LEU A 830 31.87 15.78 14.55
N SER A 831 31.66 15.27 13.33
CA SER A 831 30.82 15.86 12.29
C SER A 831 29.34 15.54 12.48
N ILE A 832 29.00 14.30 12.84
CA ILE A 832 27.61 13.85 12.90
C ILE A 832 26.83 14.44 14.06
N THR A 833 27.51 14.78 15.15
CA THR A 833 26.93 15.36 16.36
C THR A 833 26.73 16.89 16.24
N LEU A 834 26.95 17.48 15.05
CA LEU A 834 26.72 18.89 14.78
C LEU A 834 25.26 19.18 14.39
N LYS A 835 24.79 20.40 14.67
CA LYS A 835 23.41 20.84 14.46
C LYS A 835 23.15 21.40 13.06
N PHE A 836 23.42 20.61 12.02
CA PHE A 836 22.99 20.86 10.63
C PHE A 836 22.59 19.53 9.97
N PRO A 837 22.00 19.51 8.76
CA PRO A 837 21.56 18.27 8.11
C PRO A 837 22.75 17.32 7.86
N THR A 838 22.67 16.10 8.40
CA THR A 838 23.75 15.10 8.34
C THR A 838 23.23 13.67 8.11
N GLY A 839 24.12 12.77 7.69
CA GLY A 839 23.88 11.34 7.54
C GLY A 839 25.10 10.52 7.98
N VAL A 840 24.87 9.28 8.43
CA VAL A 840 25.90 8.36 8.95
C VAL A 840 26.41 7.35 7.91
N TRP A 841 25.60 7.08 6.88
CA TRP A 841 25.80 5.95 5.98
C TRP A 841 27.08 6.08 5.18
N LEU A 842 27.19 7.07 4.29
CA LEU A 842 28.34 7.18 3.40
C LEU A 842 29.71 7.16 4.10
N PRO A 843 29.95 7.91 5.20
CA PRO A 843 31.27 7.89 5.85
C PRO A 843 31.60 6.54 6.49
N THR A 844 30.63 5.86 7.11
CA THR A 844 30.84 4.52 7.67
C THR A 844 31.04 3.49 6.56
N PHE A 845 30.36 3.64 5.44
CA PHE A 845 30.44 2.73 4.31
C PHE A 845 31.81 2.82 3.62
N ILE A 846 32.29 4.05 3.35
CA ILE A 846 33.62 4.30 2.78
C ILE A 846 34.72 3.90 3.77
N GLY A 847 34.60 4.27 5.05
CA GLY A 847 35.57 3.89 6.08
C GLY A 847 35.68 2.37 6.24
N GLY A 848 34.54 1.67 6.19
CA GLY A 848 34.48 0.21 6.22
C GLY A 848 35.10 -0.41 4.98
N ALA A 849 34.82 0.13 3.79
CA ALA A 849 35.42 -0.32 2.54
C ALA A 849 36.95 -0.20 2.55
N ALA A 850 37.47 0.95 3.02
CA ALA A 850 38.90 1.17 3.17
C ALA A 850 39.53 0.20 4.18
N CYS A 851 38.89 -0.04 5.32
CA CYS A 851 39.37 -1.00 6.33
C CYS A 851 39.36 -2.46 5.83
N GLY A 852 38.29 -2.87 5.15
CA GLY A 852 38.19 -4.22 4.58
C GLY A 852 39.24 -4.48 3.50
N ARG A 853 39.49 -3.48 2.65
CA ARG A 853 40.55 -3.53 1.66
C ARG A 853 41.94 -3.59 2.29
N LEU A 854 42.16 -2.81 3.35
CA LEU A 854 43.41 -2.80 4.13
C LEU A 854 43.67 -4.17 4.76
N PHE A 855 42.62 -4.79 5.30
CA PHE A 855 42.67 -6.13 5.87
C PHE A 855 43.09 -7.18 4.83
N ALA A 856 42.45 -7.21 3.66
CA ALA A 856 42.81 -8.16 2.61
C ALA A 856 44.24 -7.97 2.09
N MET A 857 44.70 -6.73 1.92
CA MET A 857 46.08 -6.44 1.54
C MET A 857 47.08 -6.92 2.61
N ALA A 858 46.80 -6.66 3.89
CA ALA A 858 47.63 -7.14 4.99
C ALA A 858 47.66 -8.68 5.05
N MET A 859 46.52 -9.34 4.85
CA MET A 859 46.45 -10.81 4.81
C MET A 859 47.20 -11.40 3.62
N ASN A 860 47.15 -10.77 2.44
CA ASN A 860 47.95 -11.21 1.28
C ASN A 860 49.46 -10.97 1.48
N MET A 861 49.87 -9.98 2.28
CA MET A 861 51.28 -9.80 2.65
C MET A 861 51.76 -10.88 3.63
N VAL A 862 50.93 -11.28 4.60
CA VAL A 862 51.29 -12.30 5.60
C VAL A 862 51.16 -13.72 5.04
N PHE A 863 50.13 -13.98 4.22
CA PHE A 863 49.83 -15.26 3.62
C PHE A 863 49.63 -15.14 2.10
N PRO A 864 50.73 -15.02 1.32
CA PRO A 864 50.67 -14.79 -0.13
C PRO A 864 49.93 -15.90 -0.91
N HIS A 865 49.86 -17.11 -0.35
CA HIS A 865 49.19 -18.25 -0.98
C HIS A 865 47.66 -18.12 -1.02
N LEU A 866 47.06 -17.26 -0.18
CA LEU A 866 45.61 -17.10 -0.10
C LEU A 866 45.02 -16.34 -1.30
N ASN A 867 45.77 -15.42 -1.91
CA ASN A 867 45.35 -14.62 -3.07
C ASN A 867 43.92 -14.03 -2.90
N LEU A 868 43.65 -13.40 -1.76
CA LEU A 868 42.35 -12.81 -1.43
C LEU A 868 42.04 -11.63 -2.36
N SER A 869 40.78 -11.53 -2.84
CA SER A 869 40.35 -10.35 -3.59
C SER A 869 40.14 -9.16 -2.65
N ALA A 870 40.91 -8.10 -2.87
CA ALA A 870 40.86 -6.89 -2.06
C ALA A 870 39.51 -6.16 -2.19
N ALA A 871 38.84 -6.28 -3.34
CA ALA A 871 37.53 -5.69 -3.60
C ALA A 871 36.41 -6.40 -2.81
N SER A 872 36.44 -7.74 -2.74
CA SER A 872 35.44 -8.52 -2.02
C SER A 872 35.46 -8.21 -0.51
N PHE A 873 36.64 -8.13 0.09
CA PHE A 873 36.76 -7.75 1.50
C PHE A 873 36.49 -6.26 1.75
N ALA A 874 36.70 -5.38 0.77
CA ALA A 874 36.22 -4.00 0.85
C ALA A 874 34.70 -3.97 0.95
N LEU A 875 33.99 -4.75 0.13
CA LEU A 875 32.54 -4.87 0.19
C LEU A 875 32.04 -5.38 1.55
N VAL A 876 32.66 -6.46 2.06
CA VAL A 876 32.35 -7.00 3.40
C VAL A 876 32.59 -5.95 4.47
N GLY A 877 33.73 -5.26 4.44
CA GLY A 877 34.09 -4.21 5.40
C GLY A 877 33.11 -3.04 5.40
N ALA A 878 32.65 -2.61 4.20
CA ALA A 878 31.66 -1.55 4.04
C ALA A 878 30.34 -1.89 4.75
N GLY A 879 29.80 -3.08 4.48
CA GLY A 879 28.60 -3.58 5.16
C GLY A 879 28.80 -3.72 6.67
N CYS A 880 29.95 -4.28 7.11
CA CYS A 880 30.21 -4.56 8.52
C CYS A 880 30.25 -3.30 9.39
N LEU A 881 30.97 -2.26 8.95
CA LEU A 881 31.11 -1.03 9.74
C LEU A 881 29.80 -0.23 9.76
N THR A 882 29.14 -0.07 8.62
CA THR A 882 27.83 0.61 8.57
C THR A 882 26.80 -0.15 9.39
N GLY A 883 26.62 -1.46 9.15
CA GLY A 883 25.63 -2.28 9.84
C GLY A 883 25.82 -2.33 11.36
N SER A 884 27.06 -2.37 11.85
CA SER A 884 27.34 -2.34 13.30
C SER A 884 27.10 -0.96 13.93
N ALA A 885 27.31 0.14 13.20
CA ALA A 885 27.08 1.51 13.68
C ALA A 885 25.58 1.87 13.72
N THR A 886 24.82 1.43 12.72
CA THR A 886 23.37 1.66 12.61
C THR A 886 22.52 0.58 13.27
N ARG A 887 23.09 -0.60 13.57
CA ARG A 887 22.39 -1.81 14.04
C ARG A 887 21.42 -2.40 13.00
N THR A 888 21.85 -2.45 11.74
CA THR A 888 20.99 -2.82 10.61
C THR A 888 21.61 -3.88 9.70
N ILE A 889 20.87 -4.94 9.37
CA ILE A 889 21.29 -5.99 8.43
C ILE A 889 21.14 -5.48 6.98
N SER A 890 20.20 -4.58 6.74
CA SER A 890 19.98 -3.89 5.45
C SER A 890 21.24 -3.26 4.85
N ALA A 891 22.25 -2.89 5.66
CA ALA A 891 23.55 -2.43 5.16
C ALA A 891 24.29 -3.47 4.31
N GLY A 892 24.20 -4.75 4.66
CA GLY A 892 24.74 -5.84 3.86
C GLY A 892 23.97 -6.03 2.55
N VAL A 893 22.65 -5.93 2.59
CA VAL A 893 21.79 -6.06 1.39
C VAL A 893 22.02 -4.90 0.42
N ILE A 894 22.09 -3.66 0.92
CA ILE A 894 22.42 -2.47 0.12
C ILE A 894 23.79 -2.64 -0.55
N ALA A 895 24.79 -3.10 0.20
CA ALA A 895 26.11 -3.37 -0.37
C ALA A 895 26.04 -4.39 -1.52
N LEU A 896 25.27 -5.47 -1.37
CA LEU A 896 25.10 -6.49 -2.42
C LEU A 896 24.34 -5.95 -3.63
N GLU A 897 23.25 -5.21 -3.44
CA GLU A 897 22.47 -4.63 -4.54
C GLU A 897 23.28 -3.64 -5.37
N ILE A 898 24.04 -2.75 -4.72
CA ILE A 898 24.89 -1.77 -5.41
C ILE A 898 25.94 -2.47 -6.30
N THR A 899 26.44 -3.64 -5.88
CA THR A 899 27.43 -4.41 -6.67
C THR A 899 26.83 -5.31 -7.74
N GLY A 900 25.51 -5.55 -7.70
CA GLY A 900 24.83 -6.48 -8.61
C GLY A 900 25.27 -7.96 -8.52
N ASN A 901 26.14 -8.33 -7.57
CA ASN A 901 26.73 -9.66 -7.48
C ASN A 901 26.30 -10.39 -6.20
N VAL A 902 25.17 -11.10 -6.30
CA VAL A 902 24.57 -11.88 -5.20
C VAL A 902 25.46 -13.04 -4.71
N LYS A 903 26.53 -13.39 -5.43
CA LYS A 903 27.41 -14.50 -5.03
C LYS A 903 28.22 -14.17 -3.75
N TYR A 904 28.32 -12.90 -3.38
CA TYR A 904 28.92 -12.44 -2.11
C TYR A 904 27.95 -12.43 -0.92
N LEU A 905 26.71 -12.91 -1.09
CA LEU A 905 25.66 -12.85 -0.07
C LEU A 905 26.09 -13.42 1.29
N LEU A 906 26.62 -14.64 1.28
CA LEU A 906 26.97 -15.35 2.51
C LEU A 906 28.11 -14.66 3.31
N PRO A 907 29.31 -14.37 2.74
CA PRO A 907 30.38 -13.73 3.50
C PRO A 907 30.01 -12.32 4.00
N VAL A 908 29.26 -11.54 3.20
CA VAL A 908 28.79 -10.21 3.61
C VAL A 908 27.83 -10.32 4.80
N LEU A 909 26.80 -11.16 4.71
CA LEU A 909 25.82 -11.28 5.80
C LEU A 909 26.45 -11.87 7.08
N CYS A 910 27.31 -12.88 6.97
CA CYS A 910 28.03 -13.42 8.12
C CYS A 910 28.91 -12.35 8.79
N GLY A 911 29.65 -11.56 8.01
CA GLY A 911 30.46 -10.45 8.54
C GLY A 911 29.62 -9.40 9.25
N VAL A 912 28.51 -8.97 8.63
CA VAL A 912 27.60 -7.94 9.15
C VAL A 912 26.93 -8.38 10.45
N LEU A 913 26.41 -9.61 10.51
CA LEU A 913 25.76 -10.13 11.72
C LEU A 913 26.74 -10.20 12.89
N ILE A 914 27.98 -10.64 12.64
CA ILE A 914 29.02 -10.72 13.65
C ILE A 914 29.50 -9.33 14.07
N SER A 915 29.59 -8.36 13.16
CA SER A 915 29.94 -6.98 13.51
C SER A 915 28.87 -6.33 14.39
N ILE A 916 27.59 -6.58 14.12
CA ILE A 916 26.46 -6.13 14.96
C ILE A 916 26.53 -6.79 16.34
N ALA A 917 26.72 -8.12 16.40
CA ALA A 917 26.81 -8.84 17.67
C ALA A 917 27.98 -8.34 18.53
N THR A 918 29.15 -8.13 17.92
CA THR A 918 30.34 -7.64 18.63
C THR A 918 30.19 -6.19 19.12
N SER A 919 29.58 -5.30 18.34
CA SER A 919 29.27 -3.96 18.85
C SER A 919 28.18 -4.00 19.93
N ALA A 920 27.30 -5.01 19.94
CA ALA A 920 26.19 -5.14 20.92
C ALA A 920 26.70 -5.46 22.32
N ILE A 921 27.76 -6.25 22.42
CA ILE A 921 28.40 -6.63 23.68
C ILE A 921 28.85 -5.41 24.49
N SER A 922 29.13 -4.28 23.83
CA SER A 922 29.54 -3.04 24.52
C SER A 922 28.40 -2.35 25.27
N GLY A 923 27.14 -2.80 25.13
CA GLY A 923 25.96 -2.19 25.76
C GLY A 923 25.61 -0.79 25.22
N LEU A 924 26.29 -0.34 24.17
CA LEU A 924 26.07 0.98 23.57
C LEU A 924 24.89 0.96 22.59
N PRO A 925 24.02 1.98 22.63
CA PRO A 925 22.91 2.12 21.69
C PRO A 925 23.40 2.36 20.25
N SER A 926 22.48 2.25 19.27
CA SER A 926 22.78 2.58 17.88
C SER A 926 23.14 4.06 17.72
N MET A 927 23.80 4.43 16.62
CA MET A 927 24.09 5.84 16.35
C MET A 927 22.82 6.70 16.27
N TYR A 928 21.71 6.14 15.76
CA TYR A 928 20.44 6.85 15.70
C TYR A 928 19.81 7.05 17.08
N ASP A 929 19.93 6.08 17.96
CA ASP A 929 19.40 6.16 19.33
C ASP A 929 20.24 7.13 20.19
N ILE A 930 21.58 7.13 20.05
CA ILE A 930 22.46 8.14 20.67
C ILE A 930 22.03 9.56 20.29
N LEU A 931 21.78 9.79 19.00
CA LEU A 931 21.33 11.09 18.51
C LEU A 931 19.90 11.42 18.95
N SER A 932 19.04 10.42 19.15
CA SER A 932 17.68 10.58 19.68
C SER A 932 17.71 11.04 21.13
N GLU A 933 18.50 10.36 21.97
CA GLU A 933 18.69 10.68 23.38
C GLU A 933 19.30 12.08 23.56
N ALA A 934 20.32 12.43 22.75
CA ALA A 934 20.94 13.74 22.79
C ALA A 934 19.97 14.89 22.44
N ASN A 935 18.93 14.60 21.64
CA ASN A 935 17.86 15.54 21.29
C ASN A 935 16.65 15.49 22.22
N ALA A 936 16.67 14.64 23.26
CA ALA A 936 15.59 14.46 24.23
C ALA A 936 14.21 14.19 23.58
N LEU A 937 14.18 13.37 22.53
CA LEU A 937 12.93 13.03 21.85
C LEU A 937 12.03 12.16 22.76
N PRO A 938 10.70 12.37 22.72
CA PRO A 938 9.74 11.58 23.49
C PRO A 938 9.59 10.20 22.84
N TYR A 939 10.56 9.33 23.02
CA TYR A 939 10.52 7.95 22.52
C TYR A 939 10.55 6.99 23.70
N LEU A 940 9.76 5.92 23.66
CA LEU A 940 9.78 4.87 24.67
C LEU A 940 10.95 3.93 24.37
N PRO A 941 12.06 3.98 25.13
CA PRO A 941 13.21 3.13 24.85
C PRO A 941 12.88 1.65 25.07
N HIS A 942 13.78 0.76 24.63
CA HIS A 942 13.72 -0.63 25.04
C HIS A 942 13.95 -0.70 26.56
N MET A 943 12.94 -1.16 27.29
CA MET A 943 12.97 -1.25 28.76
C MET A 943 12.92 -2.73 29.15
N GLU A 944 13.79 -3.11 30.08
CA GLU A 944 13.76 -4.43 30.71
C GLU A 944 13.03 -4.32 32.04
N PHE A 945 12.05 -5.19 32.28
CA PHE A 945 11.29 -5.24 33.52
C PHE A 945 11.60 -6.53 34.26
N SER A 946 11.64 -6.46 35.59
CA SER A 946 11.75 -7.69 36.40
C SER A 946 10.42 -8.42 36.40
N SER A 947 10.45 -9.76 36.37
CA SER A 947 9.25 -10.62 36.27
C SER A 947 8.24 -10.45 37.41
N ASN A 948 8.62 -9.79 38.52
CA ASN A 948 7.77 -9.59 39.70
C ASN A 948 7.04 -8.23 39.72
N GLN A 949 7.27 -7.35 38.73
CA GLN A 949 6.59 -6.06 38.68
C GLN A 949 5.25 -6.19 37.93
N THR A 950 4.17 -5.73 38.57
CA THR A 950 2.82 -5.73 38.03
C THR A 950 2.26 -4.33 37.86
N VAL A 951 1.22 -4.21 37.04
CA VAL A 951 0.46 -2.97 36.80
C VAL A 951 -0.01 -2.30 38.09
N GLY A 952 -0.46 -3.09 39.06
CA GLY A 952 -0.93 -2.58 40.35
C GLY A 952 0.11 -1.71 41.09
N GLY A 953 1.41 -1.93 40.85
CA GLY A 953 2.49 -1.13 41.45
C GLY A 953 2.73 0.24 40.82
N ILE A 954 2.18 0.50 39.63
CA ILE A 954 2.42 1.73 38.84
C ILE A 954 1.13 2.50 38.53
N LEU A 955 0.00 2.05 39.08
CA LEU A 955 -1.32 2.57 38.82
C LEU A 955 -1.50 3.99 39.36
N HIS A 956 -2.07 4.88 38.55
CA HIS A 956 -2.61 6.16 39.01
C HIS A 956 -4.08 5.97 39.41
N ASP A 957 -4.37 6.20 40.69
CA ASP A 957 -5.65 6.00 41.36
C ASP A 957 -6.65 7.16 41.14
N GLN A 958 -6.15 8.37 40.90
CA GLN A 958 -6.98 9.56 40.65
C GLN A 958 -7.36 9.68 39.17
N VAL A 959 -8.40 8.95 38.75
CA VAL A 959 -9.00 9.06 37.41
C VAL A 959 -10.22 9.96 37.45
N VAL A 960 -10.28 10.96 36.56
CA VAL A 960 -11.50 11.76 36.34
C VAL A 960 -12.46 10.94 35.50
N CYS A 961 -13.62 10.59 36.04
CA CYS A 961 -14.65 9.80 35.35
C CYS A 961 -16.04 10.44 35.52
N LEU A 962 -16.95 10.15 34.60
CA LEU A 962 -18.35 10.58 34.66
C LEU A 962 -19.25 9.38 34.96
N THR A 963 -20.27 9.56 35.78
CA THR A 963 -21.32 8.55 35.97
C THR A 963 -22.36 8.61 34.84
N LYS A 964 -23.02 7.49 34.52
CA LYS A 964 -24.10 7.46 33.51
C LYS A 964 -25.19 8.51 33.79
N SER A 965 -25.60 8.61 35.06
CA SER A 965 -26.41 9.72 35.55
C SER A 965 -25.48 10.75 36.18
N THR A 966 -25.25 11.87 35.49
CA THR A 966 -24.34 12.94 35.92
C THR A 966 -25.03 14.30 35.86
N SER A 967 -24.37 15.38 36.24
CA SER A 967 -24.89 16.75 36.05
C SER A 967 -24.02 17.48 35.04
N ILE A 968 -24.58 18.47 34.34
CA ILE A 968 -23.82 19.30 33.39
C ILE A 968 -22.65 20.00 34.09
N LEU A 969 -22.81 20.37 35.36
CA LEU A 969 -21.69 20.89 36.17
C LEU A 969 -20.50 19.91 36.23
N GLN A 970 -20.75 18.62 36.44
CA GLN A 970 -19.67 17.63 36.47
C GLN A 970 -19.04 17.42 35.09
N VAL A 971 -19.83 17.51 34.02
CA VAL A 971 -19.31 17.48 32.65
C VAL A 971 -18.39 18.68 32.39
N LEU A 972 -18.80 19.90 32.76
CA LEU A 972 -17.99 21.11 32.65
C LEU A 972 -16.71 21.03 33.50
N LEU A 973 -16.80 20.44 34.70
CA LEU A 973 -15.66 20.21 35.56
C LEU A 973 -14.67 19.22 34.96
N ALA A 974 -15.17 18.15 34.34
CA ALA A 974 -14.36 17.14 33.66
C ALA A 974 -13.66 17.71 32.42
N LEU A 975 -14.37 18.50 31.60
CA LEU A 975 -13.83 19.21 30.42
C LEU A 975 -12.72 20.20 30.79
N ASN A 976 -12.87 20.95 31.89
CA ASN A 976 -11.84 21.87 32.37
C ASN A 976 -10.63 21.16 32.98
N ARG A 977 -10.79 19.94 33.53
CA ARG A 977 -9.69 19.14 34.09
C ARG A 977 -8.89 18.41 33.01
N LEU A 978 -9.58 17.88 32.00
CA LEU A 978 -9.00 17.08 30.92
C LEU A 978 -9.40 17.67 29.56
N PRO A 979 -8.85 18.84 29.18
CA PRO A 979 -9.27 19.56 27.97
C PRO A 979 -8.89 18.86 26.64
N SER A 980 -8.15 17.76 26.68
CA SER A 980 -7.60 17.09 25.49
C SER A 980 -7.70 15.56 25.53
N HIS A 981 -8.43 14.99 26.50
CA HIS A 981 -8.51 13.53 26.67
C HIS A 981 -9.95 13.02 26.60
N GLU A 982 -10.12 11.78 26.18
CA GLU A 982 -11.38 11.06 26.28
C GLU A 982 -11.67 10.74 27.74
N ILE A 983 -12.93 10.94 28.17
CA ILE A 983 -13.32 10.82 29.57
C ILE A 983 -14.07 9.50 29.78
N PRO A 984 -13.65 8.63 30.73
CA PRO A 984 -14.30 7.36 30.98
C PRO A 984 -15.65 7.56 31.66
N VAL A 985 -16.65 6.80 31.20
CA VAL A 985 -18.01 6.77 31.75
C VAL A 985 -18.22 5.48 32.54
N VAL A 986 -18.72 5.61 33.76
CA VAL A 986 -18.92 4.51 34.70
C VAL A 986 -20.38 4.41 35.17
N CYS A 987 -20.81 3.22 35.58
CA CYS A 987 -22.02 3.04 36.38
C CYS A 987 -21.80 3.50 37.83
N GLU A 988 -22.88 3.58 38.61
CA GLU A 988 -22.83 3.93 40.04
C GLU A 988 -21.93 2.98 40.87
N ASP A 989 -21.81 1.71 40.44
CA ASP A 989 -20.93 0.69 41.04
C ASP A 989 -19.47 0.74 40.54
N ARG A 990 -19.08 1.84 39.88
CA ARG A 990 -17.77 2.10 39.23
C ARG A 990 -17.40 1.13 38.11
N LYS A 991 -18.37 0.38 37.57
CA LYS A 991 -18.14 -0.43 36.38
C LYS A 991 -17.95 0.45 35.16
N LEU A 992 -16.90 0.18 34.39
CA LEU A 992 -16.56 0.95 33.19
C LEU A 992 -17.51 0.59 32.05
N LEU A 993 -18.22 1.58 31.49
CA LEU A 993 -19.11 1.41 30.34
C LEU A 993 -18.39 1.72 29.02
N GLY A 994 -17.53 2.73 29.02
CA GLY A 994 -16.83 3.19 27.82
C GLY A 994 -16.20 4.57 28.03
N VAL A 995 -15.97 5.30 26.94
CA VAL A 995 -15.39 6.65 26.92
C VAL A 995 -16.22 7.59 26.05
N MET A 996 -16.21 8.88 26.38
CA MET A 996 -16.78 9.94 25.54
C MET A 996 -15.69 10.92 25.12
N SER A 997 -15.73 11.36 23.87
CA SER A 997 -14.80 12.38 23.36
C SER A 997 -15.16 13.77 23.87
N LYS A 998 -14.18 14.69 23.84
CA LYS A 998 -14.39 16.10 24.13
C LYS A 998 -15.51 16.68 23.26
N GLY A 999 -15.45 16.48 21.94
CA GLY A 999 -16.43 17.02 20.99
C GLY A 999 -17.88 16.57 21.24
N GLU A 1000 -18.08 15.31 21.66
CA GLU A 1000 -19.40 14.80 22.03
C GLU A 1000 -19.93 15.44 23.33
N LEU A 1001 -19.06 15.57 24.34
CA LEU A 1001 -19.42 16.25 25.60
C LEU A 1001 -19.68 17.75 25.38
N GLU A 1002 -18.90 18.36 24.51
CA GLU A 1002 -19.08 19.73 24.07
C GLU A 1002 -20.45 19.91 23.41
N HIS A 1003 -20.76 19.13 22.38
CA HIS A 1003 -22.04 19.18 21.72
C HIS A 1003 -23.21 18.94 22.70
N LEU A 1004 -23.03 18.04 23.69
CA LEU A 1004 -24.01 17.79 24.74
C LEU A 1004 -24.24 19.02 25.62
N VAL A 1005 -23.18 19.74 26.02
CA VAL A 1005 -23.29 21.00 26.77
C VAL A 1005 -24.01 22.06 25.95
N GLU A 1006 -23.63 22.25 24.68
CA GLU A 1006 -24.26 23.23 23.78
C GLU A 1006 -25.77 22.95 23.60
N ARG A 1007 -26.13 21.70 23.34
CA ARG A 1007 -27.53 21.26 23.19
C ARG A 1007 -28.33 21.49 24.46
N PHE A 1008 -27.75 21.17 25.63
CA PHE A 1008 -28.41 21.36 26.92
C PHE A 1008 -28.66 22.84 27.23
N TYR A 1009 -27.67 23.70 26.99
CA TYR A 1009 -27.80 25.15 27.18
C TYR A 1009 -28.86 25.74 26.24
N THR A 1010 -28.87 25.32 24.98
CA THR A 1010 -29.85 25.76 23.98
C THR A 1010 -31.28 25.35 24.39
N GLN A 1011 -31.47 24.12 24.84
CA GLN A 1011 -32.77 23.61 25.29
C GLN A 1011 -33.32 24.37 26.50
N HIS A 1012 -32.45 24.80 27.42
CA HIS A 1012 -32.82 25.52 28.65
C HIS A 1012 -32.70 27.03 28.53
N LYS A 1013 -32.43 27.57 27.32
CA LYS A 1013 -32.24 29.01 27.04
C LYS A 1013 -31.17 29.65 27.94
N LEU A 1014 -30.10 28.92 28.22
CA LEU A 1014 -28.95 29.40 28.99
C LEU A 1014 -27.89 29.96 28.03
N GLU A 1015 -27.33 31.12 28.37
CA GLU A 1015 -26.25 31.74 27.60
C GLU A 1015 -24.86 31.48 28.23
N GLY A 1016 -23.82 31.56 27.40
CA GLY A 1016 -22.43 31.53 27.83
C GLY A 1016 -21.76 30.16 27.95
N TRP A 1017 -22.28 29.12 27.27
CA TRP A 1017 -21.66 27.78 27.26
C TRP A 1017 -20.19 27.82 26.82
N GLN A 1018 -19.84 28.64 25.81
CA GLN A 1018 -18.46 28.84 25.34
C GLN A 1018 -17.51 29.39 26.40
N ARG A 1019 -18.02 30.18 27.36
CA ARG A 1019 -17.23 30.71 28.47
C ARG A 1019 -17.08 29.67 29.57
N ASP A 1020 -18.18 29.00 29.91
CA ASP A 1020 -18.26 28.07 31.04
C ASP A 1020 -17.41 26.80 30.85
N TRP A 1021 -17.18 26.37 29.61
CA TRP A 1021 -16.31 25.23 29.29
C TRP A 1021 -14.87 25.62 28.89
N GLY A 1022 -14.52 26.92 28.87
CA GLY A 1022 -13.16 27.42 28.71
C GLY A 1022 -12.71 28.08 27.39
N GLU A 1023 -13.57 28.40 26.41
CA GLU A 1023 -13.13 28.95 25.09
C GLU A 1023 -13.29 30.47 24.88
N ALA A 1024 -14.09 31.19 25.66
CA ALA A 1024 -14.31 32.62 25.40
C ALA A 1024 -13.34 33.56 26.15
N ALA A 1025 -12.14 33.79 25.61
CA ALA A 1025 -11.40 35.03 25.85
C ALA A 1025 -11.73 36.04 24.74
N THR A 1026 -12.75 36.88 24.94
CA THR A 1026 -13.04 38.03 24.07
C THR A 1026 -11.98 39.13 24.25
N SER A 1027 -11.54 39.71 23.13
CA SER A 1027 -10.31 40.50 22.99
C SER A 1027 -10.28 41.92 23.59
N THR A 1028 -11.16 42.28 24.54
CA THR A 1028 -11.35 43.71 24.90
C THR A 1028 -11.29 44.10 26.38
N GLN A 1029 -10.95 43.20 27.32
CA GLN A 1029 -10.61 43.60 28.69
C GLN A 1029 -9.31 42.95 29.16
N LYS A 1030 -8.21 43.72 29.10
CA LYS A 1030 -7.02 43.49 29.92
C LYS A 1030 -7.37 43.77 31.39
N SER A 1031 -8.04 42.82 32.06
CA SER A 1031 -8.07 42.78 33.51
C SER A 1031 -6.88 41.96 34.00
N VAL A 1032 -6.23 42.49 35.03
CA VAL A 1032 -4.81 42.29 35.40
C VAL A 1032 -4.53 40.96 36.12
N TRP A 1033 -5.41 39.96 36.04
CA TRP A 1033 -5.32 38.76 36.89
C TRP A 1033 -5.40 37.38 36.23
N THR A 1034 -5.31 37.27 34.91
CA THR A 1034 -5.28 35.94 34.22
C THR A 1034 -4.05 35.67 33.36
N THR A 1035 -3.01 36.53 33.39
CA THR A 1035 -1.71 36.28 32.74
C THR A 1035 -0.68 35.55 33.62
N LYS A 1036 -1.13 34.72 34.56
CA LYS A 1036 -0.26 33.80 35.32
C LYS A 1036 -1.01 32.52 35.70
N THR A 1037 -1.20 31.61 34.73
CA THR A 1037 -1.20 30.12 34.93
C THR A 1037 -1.66 29.39 33.66
N VAL A 1038 -0.92 29.55 32.56
CA VAL A 1038 -0.42 28.44 31.73
C VAL A 1038 0.80 29.03 31.05
N PRO A 1039 2.03 28.57 31.34
CA PRO A 1039 3.17 29.05 30.60
C PRO A 1039 3.04 28.51 29.16
N THR A 1040 2.91 29.42 28.21
CA THR A 1040 3.23 29.12 26.80
C THR A 1040 4.61 28.44 26.76
N VAL A 1041 4.78 27.48 25.84
CA VAL A 1041 5.98 26.63 25.71
C VAL A 1041 7.28 27.45 25.63
N ASP A 1042 7.21 28.70 25.17
CA ASP A 1042 8.32 29.68 25.18
C ASP A 1042 8.83 30.06 26.60
N HIS A 1043 7.97 30.04 27.62
CA HIS A 1043 8.38 30.38 28.99
C HIS A 1043 9.04 29.20 29.71
N ILE A 1044 8.71 27.97 29.34
CA ILE A 1044 9.39 26.75 29.83
C ILE A 1044 10.82 26.69 29.26
N TYR A 1045 10.99 27.03 27.98
CA TYR A 1045 12.28 27.12 27.31
C TYR A 1045 13.24 28.13 27.96
N THR A 1046 12.73 29.27 28.41
CA THR A 1046 13.55 30.34 29.01
C THR A 1046 13.86 30.13 30.50
N THR A 1047 13.04 29.35 31.22
CA THR A 1047 13.22 29.12 32.67
C THR A 1047 14.21 27.97 32.97
N LEU A 1048 14.26 26.95 32.10
CA LEU A 1048 15.17 25.79 32.25
C LEU A 1048 16.65 26.15 32.14
N TYR A 1049 16.98 27.30 31.54
CA TYR A 1049 18.36 27.71 31.36
C TYR A 1049 18.95 28.43 32.57
N ARG A 1050 18.24 28.78 33.65
CA ARG A 1050 18.73 29.78 34.63
C ARG A 1050 18.99 29.26 36.05
N ARG A 1051 19.90 28.29 36.27
CA ARG A 1051 20.75 28.18 37.51
C ARG A 1051 21.76 27.01 37.47
N PRO A 1052 23.04 27.25 37.80
CA PRO A 1052 24.07 26.20 37.86
C PRO A 1052 24.28 25.66 39.29
N SER A 1053 24.65 24.37 39.41
CA SER A 1053 25.66 23.80 40.33
C SER A 1053 25.29 22.43 40.93
N SER A 1054 26.28 21.53 40.83
CA SER A 1054 26.59 20.34 41.64
C SER A 1054 25.72 19.08 41.54
N SER A 1055 26.38 18.00 41.11
CA SER A 1055 25.99 16.58 41.10
C SER A 1055 24.68 16.25 40.38
N VAL A 1056 24.79 15.80 39.13
CA VAL A 1056 23.67 15.33 38.32
C VAL A 1056 23.09 14.06 38.96
N ASN A 1057 21.91 14.21 39.55
CA ASN A 1057 21.13 13.17 40.18
C ASN A 1057 20.04 12.74 39.19
N LEU A 1058 19.95 11.44 38.88
CA LEU A 1058 19.00 10.82 37.92
C LEU A 1058 17.51 11.17 38.17
N ARG A 1059 17.20 11.80 39.30
CA ARG A 1059 15.85 12.26 39.69
C ARG A 1059 15.32 13.47 38.90
N LEU A 1060 16.17 14.25 38.22
CA LEU A 1060 15.73 15.48 37.51
C LEU A 1060 15.11 15.23 36.12
N LEU A 1061 15.50 14.15 35.43
CA LEU A 1061 14.86 13.72 34.17
C LEU A 1061 13.37 13.38 34.35
N ASN A 1062 12.97 13.02 35.57
CA ASN A 1062 11.62 12.56 35.88
C ASN A 1062 10.55 13.68 35.92
N ASN A 1063 10.98 14.95 35.97
CA ASN A 1063 10.09 16.10 36.16
C ASN A 1063 9.94 17.03 34.94
N CYS A 1064 10.75 16.88 33.89
CA CYS A 1064 10.78 17.86 32.78
C CYS A 1064 10.32 17.34 31.41
N LEU A 1065 10.07 16.03 31.23
CA LEU A 1065 9.77 15.45 29.91
C LEU A 1065 8.30 15.44 29.46
N TYR A 1066 7.36 15.88 30.29
CA TYR A 1066 5.95 16.01 29.93
C TYR A 1066 5.34 17.17 30.72
N PRO A 1067 4.32 17.89 30.20
CA PRO A 1067 3.70 18.98 30.93
C PRO A 1067 3.39 18.51 32.35
N VAL A 1068 3.85 19.33 33.28
CA VAL A 1068 3.62 19.23 34.71
C VAL A 1068 2.18 18.75 34.92
N HIS A 1069 2.01 17.57 35.53
CA HIS A 1069 0.73 17.27 36.15
C HIS A 1069 0.44 18.47 37.04
N PRO A 1070 -0.74 19.12 36.98
CA PRO A 1070 -1.11 20.02 38.04
C PRO A 1070 -1.12 19.17 39.31
N THR A 1071 -0.06 19.22 40.10
CA THR A 1071 0.03 18.67 41.46
C THR A 1071 -0.83 19.47 42.43
N MET A 1072 -1.73 20.29 41.90
CA MET A 1072 -2.93 20.76 42.55
C MET A 1072 -4.09 20.55 41.58
N LEU A 1073 -4.63 19.34 41.51
CA LEU A 1073 -6.05 19.20 41.18
C LEU A 1073 -6.77 20.02 42.26
N MET A 1074 -7.20 21.22 41.85
CA MET A 1074 -7.97 22.11 42.70
C MET A 1074 -9.19 21.31 43.20
N ASN A 1075 -9.45 21.35 44.51
CA ASN A 1075 -10.57 20.62 45.13
C ASN A 1075 -11.86 20.87 44.32
N ASP A 1076 -12.64 19.83 44.07
CA ASP A 1076 -13.88 19.88 43.28
C ASP A 1076 -14.78 21.02 43.78
N ASP A 1077 -14.90 21.19 45.09
CA ASP A 1077 -15.69 22.27 45.70
C ASP A 1077 -15.20 23.66 45.31
N LYS A 1078 -13.88 23.86 45.27
CA LYS A 1078 -13.24 25.15 44.96
C LYS A 1078 -13.28 25.44 43.46
N MET A 1079 -13.21 24.42 42.63
CA MET A 1079 -13.30 24.55 41.17
C MET A 1079 -14.75 24.82 40.75
N ILE A 1080 -15.72 24.15 41.39
CA ILE A 1080 -17.15 24.44 41.26
C ILE A 1080 -17.47 25.86 41.73
N GLU A 1081 -16.88 26.31 42.85
CA GLU A 1081 -17.05 27.68 43.33
C GLU A 1081 -16.54 28.73 42.32
N LEU A 1082 -15.39 28.48 41.69
CA LEU A 1082 -14.86 29.36 40.64
C LEU A 1082 -15.70 29.34 39.36
N LEU A 1083 -16.13 28.16 38.90
CA LEU A 1083 -17.01 28.03 37.73
C LEU A 1083 -18.37 28.70 37.96
N SER A 1084 -18.91 28.59 39.18
CA SER A 1084 -20.23 29.11 39.53
C SER A 1084 -20.25 30.55 40.06
N HIS A 1085 -19.09 31.21 40.17
CA HIS A 1085 -18.98 32.56 40.74
C HIS A 1085 -19.84 33.59 40.00
N ASP A 1086 -19.94 33.48 38.68
CA ASP A 1086 -20.68 34.42 37.83
C ASP A 1086 -22.07 33.90 37.40
N TRP A 1087 -22.53 32.79 38.00
CA TRP A 1087 -23.81 32.17 37.64
C TRP A 1087 -24.95 32.68 38.51
N THR A 1088 -26.12 32.91 37.91
CA THR A 1088 -27.35 33.15 38.67
C THR A 1088 -27.75 31.90 39.46
N ALA A 1089 -28.44 32.09 40.59
CA ALA A 1089 -28.92 30.97 41.41
C ALA A 1089 -29.82 30.01 40.59
N GLU A 1090 -30.58 30.56 39.65
CA GLU A 1090 -31.41 29.80 38.70
C GLU A 1090 -30.55 28.95 37.76
N LYS A 1091 -29.54 29.54 37.08
CA LYS A 1091 -28.59 28.82 36.22
C LYS A 1091 -27.88 27.70 36.97
N ARG A 1092 -27.38 27.98 38.18
CA ARG A 1092 -26.72 26.98 39.04
C ARG A 1092 -27.66 25.81 39.39
N SER A 1093 -28.93 26.09 39.69
CA SER A 1093 -29.93 25.06 40.00
C SER A 1093 -30.26 24.16 38.80
N ILE A 1094 -30.24 24.71 37.58
CA ILE A 1094 -30.50 23.97 36.35
C ILE A 1094 -29.31 23.07 35.99
N LEU A 1095 -28.08 23.57 36.11
CA LEU A 1095 -26.85 22.82 35.79
C LEU A 1095 -26.53 21.69 36.77
N LEU A 1096 -27.11 21.74 37.98
CA LEU A 1096 -27.01 20.68 39.00
C LEU A 1096 -28.03 19.55 38.80
N ARG A 1097 -28.99 19.68 37.88
CA ARG A 1097 -29.97 18.62 37.64
C ARG A 1097 -29.28 17.38 37.07
N PRO A 1098 -29.69 16.17 37.50
CA PRO A 1098 -29.19 14.94 36.92
C PRO A 1098 -29.67 14.83 35.48
N ILE A 1099 -28.77 14.43 34.61
CA ILE A 1099 -28.96 14.09 33.21
C ILE A 1099 -28.36 12.70 32.99
N ASP A 1100 -29.04 11.91 32.17
CA ASP A 1100 -28.48 10.64 31.72
C ASP A 1100 -27.72 10.85 30.41
N LEU A 1101 -26.47 10.38 30.38
CA LEU A 1101 -25.65 10.43 29.18
C LEU A 1101 -26.23 9.48 28.12
N PRO A 1102 -26.34 9.92 26.85
CA PRO A 1102 -26.88 9.11 25.78
C PRO A 1102 -25.98 7.89 25.51
N THR A 1103 -26.56 6.69 25.57
CA THR A 1103 -25.80 5.43 25.43
C THR A 1103 -25.09 5.33 24.08
N GLU A 1104 -25.69 5.86 23.02
CA GLU A 1104 -25.12 5.87 21.66
C GLU A 1104 -23.83 6.70 21.54
N SER A 1105 -23.63 7.68 22.42
CA SER A 1105 -22.42 8.52 22.43
C SER A 1105 -21.31 7.93 23.32
N ILE A 1106 -21.58 6.86 24.07
CA ILE A 1106 -20.57 6.18 24.89
C ILE A 1106 -19.88 5.14 24.00
N ARG A 1107 -18.63 5.42 23.60
CA ARG A 1107 -17.86 4.47 22.80
C ARG A 1107 -17.30 3.36 23.68
N PRO A 1108 -17.49 2.07 23.32
CA PRO A 1108 -16.90 0.97 24.07
C PRO A 1108 -15.38 1.00 23.95
N LEU A 1109 -14.69 0.67 25.04
CA LEU A 1109 -13.24 0.51 25.05
C LEU A 1109 -12.87 -0.84 24.44
N GLY A 1110 -11.96 -0.84 23.47
CA GLY A 1110 -11.47 -2.07 22.85
C GLY A 1110 -10.59 -2.94 23.77
N MET A 1111 -10.01 -2.36 24.82
CA MET A 1111 -9.23 -3.10 25.81
C MET A 1111 -9.17 -2.41 27.18
N THR A 1112 -8.93 -3.21 28.22
CA THR A 1112 -8.55 -2.75 29.57
C THR A 1112 -7.50 -3.68 30.15
N LEU A 1113 -6.75 -3.22 31.16
CA LEU A 1113 -5.71 -4.03 31.82
C LEU A 1113 -6.18 -4.54 33.18
N SER A 1114 -5.69 -5.71 33.58
CA SER A 1114 -5.83 -6.23 34.95
C SER A 1114 -4.70 -5.66 35.82
N PRO A 1115 -4.93 -5.41 37.12
CA PRO A 1115 -3.87 -5.01 38.05
C PRO A 1115 -2.76 -6.07 38.19
N GLU A 1116 -3.04 -7.34 37.86
CA GLU A 1116 -2.09 -8.45 37.96
C GLU A 1116 -1.20 -8.62 36.72
N THR A 1117 -1.49 -7.90 35.61
CA THR A 1117 -0.70 -8.00 34.38
C THR A 1117 0.74 -7.58 34.61
N SER A 1118 1.69 -8.31 34.02
CA SER A 1118 3.12 -8.03 34.13
C SER A 1118 3.47 -6.71 33.42
N LEU A 1119 4.48 -5.98 33.92
CA LEU A 1119 4.92 -4.75 33.25
C LEU A 1119 5.54 -5.00 31.87
N GLU A 1120 6.12 -6.18 31.65
CA GLU A 1120 6.69 -6.57 30.35
C GLU A 1120 5.59 -6.70 29.29
N ASP A 1121 4.48 -7.39 29.62
CA ASP A 1121 3.33 -7.51 28.71
C ASP A 1121 2.69 -6.14 28.44
N VAL A 1122 2.60 -5.28 29.46
CA VAL A 1122 2.05 -3.93 29.28
C VAL A 1122 2.96 -3.06 28.43
N TYR A 1123 4.28 -3.12 28.62
CA TYR A 1123 5.23 -2.45 27.74
C TYR A 1123 5.07 -2.92 26.29
N LEU A 1124 4.92 -4.24 26.08
CA LEU A 1124 4.71 -4.81 24.76
C LEU A 1124 3.40 -4.32 24.12
N LEU A 1125 2.30 -4.26 24.90
CA LEU A 1125 1.01 -3.72 24.45
C LEU A 1125 1.08 -2.23 24.09
N PHE A 1126 1.69 -1.42 24.96
CA PHE A 1126 1.85 0.02 24.73
C PHE A 1126 2.69 0.29 23.47
N THR A 1127 3.72 -0.51 23.21
CA THR A 1127 4.55 -0.39 22.01
C THR A 1127 3.88 -0.93 20.74
N MET A 1128 3.18 -2.06 20.82
CA MET A 1128 2.43 -2.65 19.68
C MET A 1128 1.28 -1.77 19.23
N LEU A 1129 0.43 -1.40 20.19
CA LEU A 1129 -0.84 -0.71 19.94
C LEU A 1129 -0.68 0.81 19.99
N ARG A 1130 0.55 1.30 20.25
CA ARG A 1130 0.91 2.72 20.26
C ARG A 1130 0.03 3.51 21.23
N MET A 1131 -0.19 2.94 22.41
CA MET A 1131 -1.04 3.54 23.42
C MET A 1131 -0.26 4.58 24.22
N ASP A 1132 -0.91 5.70 24.52
CA ASP A 1132 -0.37 6.66 25.49
C ASP A 1132 -0.81 6.34 26.92
N HIS A 1133 -2.04 5.81 27.05
CA HIS A 1133 -2.63 5.42 28.32
C HIS A 1133 -3.59 4.24 28.12
N CYS A 1134 -3.85 3.51 29.21
CA CYS A 1134 -4.81 2.43 29.24
C CYS A 1134 -5.49 2.36 30.61
N TYR A 1135 -6.80 2.13 30.62
CA TYR A 1135 -7.58 2.00 31.85
C TYR A 1135 -7.38 0.61 32.46
N VAL A 1136 -7.24 0.59 33.78
CA VAL A 1136 -7.07 -0.64 34.57
C VAL A 1136 -8.37 -0.95 35.30
N THR A 1137 -8.86 -2.16 35.09
CA THR A 1137 -10.10 -2.64 35.74
C THR A 1137 -9.86 -3.92 36.54
N ASP A 1138 -10.60 -4.06 37.63
CA ASP A 1138 -10.70 -5.30 38.39
C ASP A 1138 -12.17 -5.72 38.42
N MET A 1139 -12.46 -6.91 37.90
CA MET A 1139 -13.83 -7.40 37.73
C MET A 1139 -14.76 -6.37 37.05
N GLY A 1140 -14.23 -5.63 36.08
CA GLY A 1140 -14.93 -4.58 35.33
C GLY A 1140 -15.05 -3.22 36.03
N LYS A 1141 -14.60 -3.07 37.28
CA LYS A 1141 -14.58 -1.79 37.99
C LYS A 1141 -13.32 -1.00 37.64
N LEU A 1142 -13.48 0.28 37.31
CA LEU A 1142 -12.36 1.19 37.06
C LEU A 1142 -11.59 1.47 38.36
N ILE A 1143 -10.33 1.04 38.44
CA ILE A 1143 -9.46 1.31 39.59
C ILE A 1143 -8.48 2.44 39.29
N GLY A 1144 -8.01 2.54 38.06
CA GLY A 1144 -7.00 3.53 37.71
C GLY A 1144 -6.63 3.57 36.23
N VAL A 1145 -5.57 4.31 35.95
CA VAL A 1145 -5.01 4.44 34.60
C VAL A 1145 -3.50 4.22 34.64
N VAL A 1146 -2.97 3.53 33.64
CA VAL A 1146 -1.53 3.43 33.38
C VAL A 1146 -1.21 4.31 32.19
N THR A 1147 -0.10 5.04 32.29
CA THR A 1147 0.40 5.92 31.22
C THR A 1147 1.81 5.52 30.84
N THR A 1148 2.24 5.90 29.63
CA THR A 1148 3.62 5.72 29.14
C THR A 1148 4.66 6.23 30.13
N ARG A 1149 4.37 7.36 30.81
CA ARG A 1149 5.23 7.92 31.86
C ARG A 1149 5.36 7.03 33.08
N SER A 1150 4.29 6.34 33.47
CA SER A 1150 4.27 5.43 34.62
C SER A 1150 5.15 4.21 34.36
N LEU A 1151 5.13 3.70 33.13
CA LEU A 1151 6.02 2.64 32.65
C LEU A 1151 7.49 3.08 32.67
N ILE A 1152 7.81 4.27 32.13
CA ILE A 1152 9.18 4.81 32.16
C ILE A 1152 9.71 4.95 33.60
N LYS A 1153 8.87 5.47 34.51
CA LYS A 1153 9.22 5.58 35.93
C LYS A 1153 9.47 4.23 36.60
N ALA A 1154 8.78 3.19 36.15
CA ALA A 1154 8.92 1.85 36.68
C ALA A 1154 10.19 1.16 36.17
N ALA A 1155 10.55 1.34 34.89
CA ALA A 1155 11.81 0.84 34.33
C ALA A 1155 13.05 1.52 34.93
N ALA A 1156 12.91 2.78 35.37
CA ALA A 1156 13.99 3.54 36.03
C ALA A 1156 14.19 3.17 37.51
N LYS A 1157 13.30 2.37 38.11
CA LYS A 1157 13.35 1.93 39.51
C LYS A 1157 13.85 0.50 39.58
#